data_AF-A0A2N3W8N3-F1
#
_entry.id   AF-A0A2N3W8N3-F1
#
_cell.length_a   1.000
_cell.length_b   1.000
_cell.length_c   1.000
_cell.angle_alpha   90.00
_cell.angle_beta   90.00
_cell.angle_gamma   90.00
#
_symmetry.space_group_name_H-M   'P 1'
#
loop_
_entity.id
_entity.type
_entity.pdbx_description
1 polymer ?
#
loop_
_entity_poly.entity_id
_entity_poly.type
_entity_poly.pdbx_seq_one_letter_code
_entity_poly.pdbx_strand_id
1 'polypeptide(L)'
;MDRQAWSRRAVLRSAGAVALAAGVAGVGSPAVAASGRGRSLAAGNSYRVGAAFVVAVGNDGGLFMNYALDSPPRPFPYTTPMLPIGEPGVAPSGAGVAGTVQSERQIDAFVVDNDGRLWVTWWNYTTPSSAQRAPLTPAGFAPAGADLATGAQANDQRDVFVVGNDGVLYVLWEANNSAWSQPIPLTPARFAPPGAALATGRQANDQLDVFVVGNDGVLYVLWEANNSAWSQPIPLTPARFAPPGAALATGRQANDQLDVFVVGNDGVLYVLWEANNSAWSQPIPLTPARFAPPGGGVTSVTQPAEDGFQQLDAFVVGNDGALYVTWEQNNSRWADPVRIAGPGFAAPGVPVSAVSYDNGYASVIVPRIDKSLCEFRVTEKFGAWTGPHVLSAPGTVAPTARSTIIHYSMEVKENKLSEGFMALLNIAGTFAAKKKPYAAAQVTMDGTQALRFLAADLPGYRRQLADWEVWPTTGYLADAGRWDDVTQVGEEAIGLYRKLAAENPGDDELSYRISWAQVSLGIALWAKPELQAKAADLALSATDNLRALSAKSPTYRRQFAEWAIWPTADFLARTGQFDKAQVLGEEAVGLYRKLASENPGDDELTYRISWAQIVLGIDLWAKPELQAKATDLAVAAIDNLRALSAKSPTYRRQFAEWAIWPTADFLARTGQFDKAQVLGEEAVGLYRKLASENPGDDELTYRISWAQIVLGIDLWAKPELQAKATDLAVAAIDNLRALSAKNPTYRPQRAEWTMWPTIRFLVDTGQKARAIPLAQEAVDLYTQLNAQDPATYGSKLANAKKTLAELQSLTV
;
A
#
# COMPACT_ATOMS: atom_id res chain seq x y z
N MET A 1 -10.04 12.82 -27.90
CA MET A 1 -8.95 12.84 -26.91
C MET A 1 -7.74 13.49 -27.56
N ASP A 2 -6.98 14.28 -26.79
CA ASP A 2 -5.79 14.97 -27.27
C ASP A 2 -4.72 13.95 -27.71
N ARG A 3 -4.60 13.77 -29.02
CA ARG A 3 -3.74 12.80 -29.69
C ARG A 3 -2.26 12.99 -29.30
N GLN A 4 -1.89 14.22 -28.93
CA GLN A 4 -0.53 14.56 -28.48
C GLN A 4 -0.28 14.11 -27.04
N ALA A 5 -1.29 14.13 -26.17
CA ALA A 5 -1.11 13.83 -24.75
C ALA A 5 -0.81 12.34 -24.48
N TRP A 6 -1.45 11.41 -25.21
CA TRP A 6 -1.22 9.96 -25.02
C TRP A 6 0.14 9.51 -25.59
N SER A 7 0.45 9.91 -26.82
CA SER A 7 1.71 9.55 -27.48
C SER A 7 2.91 10.23 -26.81
N ARG A 8 2.79 11.49 -26.38
CA ARG A 8 3.85 12.15 -25.59
C ARG A 8 4.05 11.46 -24.26
N ARG A 9 2.98 11.03 -23.57
CA ARG A 9 3.10 10.22 -22.35
C ARG A 9 3.81 8.89 -22.59
N ALA A 10 3.66 8.25 -23.75
CA ALA A 10 4.38 7.02 -24.08
C ALA A 10 5.90 7.27 -24.28
N VAL A 11 6.26 8.30 -25.06
CA VAL A 11 7.66 8.73 -25.28
C VAL A 11 8.33 9.19 -23.97
N LEU A 12 7.56 9.86 -23.10
CA LEU A 12 8.03 10.27 -21.78
C LEU A 12 8.01 9.10 -20.76
N ARG A 13 7.15 8.08 -20.89
CA ARG A 13 7.17 6.88 -20.01
C ARG A 13 8.38 6.00 -20.27
N SER A 14 8.83 5.87 -21.52
CA SER A 14 10.13 5.23 -21.81
C SER A 14 11.31 5.96 -21.16
N ALA A 15 11.18 7.26 -20.87
CA ALA A 15 12.15 8.04 -20.10
C ALA A 15 11.92 7.95 -18.58
N GLY A 16 10.67 8.04 -18.13
CA GLY A 16 10.29 8.05 -16.71
C GLY A 16 10.55 6.71 -16.02
N ALA A 17 10.38 5.58 -16.73
CA ALA A 17 10.80 4.28 -16.24
C ALA A 17 12.32 4.21 -16.05
N VAL A 18 13.10 4.87 -16.90
CA VAL A 18 14.57 4.93 -16.80
C VAL A 18 15.02 5.95 -15.76
N ALA A 19 14.34 7.07 -15.54
CA ALA A 19 14.74 8.08 -14.55
C ALA A 19 14.37 7.68 -13.10
N LEU A 20 13.18 7.08 -12.89
CA LEU A 20 12.85 6.45 -11.61
C LEU A 20 13.68 5.19 -11.38
N ALA A 21 13.90 4.35 -12.41
CA ALA A 21 14.76 3.19 -12.25
C ALA A 21 16.26 3.53 -12.17
N ALA A 22 16.78 4.62 -12.75
CA ALA A 22 18.19 4.99 -12.67
C ALA A 22 18.52 5.68 -11.34
N GLY A 23 17.58 6.43 -10.75
CA GLY A 23 17.68 6.83 -9.34
C GLY A 23 17.65 5.62 -8.39
N VAL A 24 16.99 4.53 -8.78
CA VAL A 24 16.84 3.26 -8.02
C VAL A 24 17.87 2.17 -8.41
N ALA A 25 18.59 2.31 -9.52
CA ALA A 25 19.54 1.31 -10.05
C ALA A 25 20.96 1.85 -10.18
N GLY A 26 21.16 3.17 -10.15
CA GLY A 26 22.48 3.82 -10.03
C GLY A 26 22.98 3.91 -8.58
N VAL A 27 22.07 3.76 -7.62
CA VAL A 27 22.34 3.30 -6.27
C VAL A 27 21.76 1.90 -6.23
N GLY A 28 22.54 0.89 -5.85
CA GLY A 28 22.06 -0.50 -5.89
C GLY A 28 20.68 -0.66 -5.25
N SER A 29 19.98 -1.72 -5.66
CA SER A 29 18.93 -2.39 -4.88
C SER A 29 19.06 -2.10 -3.39
N PRO A 30 17.98 -1.90 -2.61
CA PRO A 30 18.07 -1.71 -1.17
C PRO A 30 18.48 -3.01 -0.44
N ALA A 31 19.58 -3.62 -0.85
CA ALA A 31 20.56 -4.15 0.07
C ALA A 31 21.30 -2.94 0.65
N VAL A 32 21.15 -2.78 1.96
CA VAL A 32 21.96 -1.91 2.80
C VAL A 32 23.44 -2.16 2.50
N ALA A 33 24.02 -1.39 1.57
CA ALA A 33 25.47 -1.28 1.44
C ALA A 33 25.92 -0.28 2.49
N ALA A 34 26.20 -0.80 3.68
CA ALA A 34 27.02 -0.17 4.68
C ALA A 34 28.39 0.17 4.06
N SER A 35 28.50 1.30 3.38
CA SER A 35 29.77 1.88 2.97
C SER A 35 29.74 3.40 3.05
N GLY A 36 29.21 3.92 4.16
CA GLY A 36 29.69 5.19 4.69
C GLY A 36 30.93 4.90 5.52
N ARG A 37 32.10 5.42 5.13
CA ARG A 37 33.20 5.66 6.09
C ARG A 37 32.78 6.79 7.04
N GLY A 38 31.71 6.59 7.79
CA GLY A 38 31.43 7.24 9.06
C GLY A 38 31.97 6.31 10.14
N ARG A 39 32.62 6.87 11.16
CA ARG A 39 33.18 6.11 12.28
C ARG A 39 32.18 5.06 12.77
N SER A 40 32.64 3.81 12.90
CA SER A 40 32.02 2.76 13.71
C SER A 40 31.59 3.35 15.05
N LEU A 41 30.30 3.69 15.18
CA LEU A 41 29.64 3.77 16.48
C LEU A 41 29.42 2.31 16.92
N ALA A 42 29.68 2.05 18.20
CA ALA A 42 30.00 0.72 18.72
C ALA A 42 29.08 -0.41 18.22
N ALA A 43 29.68 -1.51 17.78
CA ALA A 43 29.00 -2.78 17.59
C ALA A 43 28.36 -3.21 18.93
N GLY A 44 27.03 -3.13 19.03
CA GLY A 44 26.32 -3.50 20.25
C GLY A 44 24.84 -3.11 20.32
N ASN A 45 24.39 -2.13 19.53
CA ASN A 45 22.99 -1.69 19.63
C ASN A 45 22.08 -2.46 18.67
N SER A 46 21.42 -3.50 19.17
CA SER A 46 20.20 -4.08 18.60
C SER A 46 19.01 -3.21 18.99
N TYR A 47 18.17 -2.82 18.03
CA TYR A 47 16.88 -2.15 18.30
C TYR A 47 15.76 -3.15 18.04
N ARG A 48 14.72 -3.20 18.87
CA ARG A 48 13.51 -3.92 18.51
C ARG A 48 12.60 -2.99 17.72
N VAL A 49 12.17 -3.46 16.55
CA VAL A 49 11.09 -2.82 15.79
C VAL A 49 9.95 -3.81 15.80
N GLY A 50 8.80 -3.38 16.30
CA GLY A 50 7.59 -4.16 16.33
C GLY A 50 6.43 -3.45 15.66
N ALA A 51 5.28 -4.11 15.65
CA ALA A 51 4.00 -3.53 15.32
C ALA A 51 2.93 -4.20 16.19
N ALA A 52 1.99 -3.43 16.70
CA ALA A 52 0.78 -3.96 17.31
C ALA A 52 -0.38 -3.85 16.33
N PHE A 53 -1.16 -4.92 16.22
CA PHE A 53 -2.32 -5.01 15.35
C PHE A 53 -3.57 -5.18 16.20
N VAL A 54 -4.46 -4.19 16.21
CA VAL A 54 -5.78 -4.30 16.83
C VAL A 54 -6.71 -4.90 15.79
N VAL A 55 -7.23 -6.10 16.04
CA VAL A 55 -8.18 -6.80 15.15
C VAL A 55 -9.54 -6.88 15.83
N ALA A 56 -10.61 -6.57 15.12
CA ALA A 56 -11.98 -6.73 15.60
C ALA A 56 -12.97 -7.01 14.45
N VAL A 57 -14.18 -7.45 14.83
CA VAL A 57 -15.28 -7.71 13.90
C VAL A 57 -16.21 -6.50 13.86
N GLY A 58 -16.44 -5.97 12.66
CA GLY A 58 -17.31 -4.83 12.42
C GLY A 58 -18.78 -5.14 12.45
N ASN A 59 -19.60 -4.08 12.44
CA ASN A 59 -21.04 -4.20 12.33
C ASN A 59 -21.49 -4.84 11.01
N ASP A 60 -20.65 -4.78 9.98
CA ASP A 60 -20.85 -5.46 8.71
C ASP A 60 -20.48 -6.95 8.75
N GLY A 61 -19.97 -7.45 9.88
CA GLY A 61 -19.53 -8.84 10.07
C GLY A 61 -18.18 -9.16 9.44
N GLY A 62 -17.46 -8.17 8.89
CA GLY A 62 -16.10 -8.33 8.38
C GLY A 62 -15.06 -8.12 9.48
N LEU A 63 -13.90 -8.77 9.37
CA LEU A 63 -12.75 -8.43 10.22
C LEU A 63 -12.14 -7.13 9.72
N PHE A 64 -11.65 -6.31 10.63
CA PHE A 64 -10.79 -5.19 10.30
C PHE A 64 -9.58 -5.17 11.24
N MET A 65 -8.54 -4.45 10.82
CA MET A 65 -7.37 -4.17 11.66
C MET A 65 -7.03 -2.68 11.69
N ASN A 66 -6.49 -2.24 12.81
CA ASN A 66 -5.64 -1.06 12.92
C ASN A 66 -4.23 -1.51 13.29
N TYR A 67 -3.19 -0.78 12.91
CA TYR A 67 -1.84 -1.08 13.35
C TYR A 67 -1.11 0.15 13.88
N ALA A 68 -0.25 -0.08 14.87
CA ALA A 68 0.69 0.88 15.42
C ALA A 68 2.10 0.30 15.26
N LEU A 69 3.06 1.11 14.79
CA LEU A 69 4.46 0.71 14.80
C LEU A 69 5.02 0.88 16.22
N ASP A 70 5.75 -0.14 16.66
CA ASP A 70 6.45 -0.19 17.93
C ASP A 70 7.95 0.07 17.65
N SER A 71 8.34 1.34 17.51
CA SER A 71 9.76 1.70 17.40
C SER A 71 10.14 2.67 18.51
N PRO A 72 11.24 2.46 19.24
CA PRO A 72 11.72 3.41 20.22
C PRO A 72 12.02 4.79 19.58
N PRO A 73 11.78 5.91 20.29
CA PRO A 73 11.48 5.97 21.73
C PRO A 73 9.99 6.04 22.11
N ARG A 74 9.00 5.95 21.19
CA ARG A 74 7.55 6.05 21.53
C ARG A 74 6.70 5.14 20.63
N PRO A 75 5.59 4.56 21.11
CA PRO A 75 4.70 3.80 20.23
C PRO A 75 3.99 4.81 19.32
N PHE A 76 4.00 4.56 18.02
CA PHE A 76 3.29 5.43 17.08
C PHE A 76 1.77 5.35 17.37
N PRO A 77 1.03 6.46 17.37
CA PRO A 77 -0.43 6.39 17.46
C PRO A 77 -0.99 5.52 16.34
N TYR A 78 -2.06 4.78 16.60
CA TYR A 78 -2.90 4.17 15.57
C TYR A 78 -3.50 5.29 14.70
N THR A 79 -2.77 5.75 13.69
CA THR A 79 -3.19 6.84 12.78
C THR A 79 -3.85 6.33 11.51
N THR A 80 -3.90 5.01 11.33
CA THR A 80 -4.50 4.41 10.14
C THR A 80 -6.01 4.28 10.26
N PRO A 81 -6.78 4.56 9.20
CA PRO A 81 -8.18 4.14 9.14
C PRO A 81 -8.25 2.62 9.17
N MET A 82 -9.27 2.09 9.85
CA MET A 82 -9.53 0.65 9.96
C MET A 82 -9.47 -0.05 8.60
N LEU A 83 -8.61 -1.06 8.49
CA LEU A 83 -8.35 -1.81 7.27
C LEU A 83 -9.17 -3.09 7.27
N PRO A 84 -10.09 -3.31 6.32
CA PRO A 84 -10.81 -4.57 6.24
C PRO A 84 -9.84 -5.72 5.90
N ILE A 85 -9.95 -6.81 6.67
CA ILE A 85 -9.26 -8.08 6.44
C ILE A 85 -10.31 -9.07 5.93
N GLY A 86 -10.40 -9.22 4.61
CA GLY A 86 -11.38 -10.09 3.97
C GLY A 86 -12.72 -9.42 3.65
N GLU A 87 -13.74 -10.24 3.44
CA GLU A 87 -15.08 -9.83 3.01
C GLU A 87 -16.01 -9.55 4.20
N PRO A 88 -17.05 -8.69 4.05
CA PRO A 88 -18.07 -8.51 5.07
C PRO A 88 -18.95 -9.78 5.24
N GLY A 89 -19.69 -9.85 6.35
CA GLY A 89 -20.66 -10.91 6.61
C GLY A 89 -20.08 -12.26 7.04
N VAL A 90 -18.81 -12.30 7.46
CA VAL A 90 -18.13 -13.53 7.89
C VAL A 90 -18.63 -13.99 9.25
N ALA A 91 -18.67 -13.09 10.21
CA ALA A 91 -19.04 -13.38 11.59
C ALA A 91 -20.15 -12.43 12.07
N PRO A 92 -20.89 -12.77 13.13
CA PRO A 92 -21.86 -11.85 13.69
C PRO A 92 -21.17 -10.62 14.30
N SER A 93 -21.85 -9.47 14.29
CA SER A 93 -21.31 -8.26 14.91
C SER A 93 -21.05 -8.49 16.41
N GLY A 94 -19.83 -8.14 16.85
CA GLY A 94 -19.38 -8.36 18.22
C GLY A 94 -18.91 -9.78 18.54
N ALA A 95 -18.72 -10.63 17.53
CA ALA A 95 -18.09 -11.94 17.66
C ALA A 95 -16.75 -11.87 18.42
N GLY A 96 -16.46 -12.92 19.19
CA GLY A 96 -15.13 -13.15 19.76
C GLY A 96 -14.08 -13.22 18.66
N VAL A 97 -12.93 -12.60 18.92
CA VAL A 97 -11.76 -12.64 18.05
C VAL A 97 -10.53 -12.91 18.91
N ALA A 98 -9.68 -13.82 18.45
CA ALA A 98 -8.36 -14.06 19.04
C ALA A 98 -7.31 -13.97 17.94
N GLY A 99 -6.04 -13.77 18.30
CA GLY A 99 -5.00 -13.61 17.31
C GLY A 99 -3.63 -13.91 17.87
N THR A 100 -2.74 -14.38 17.00
CA THR A 100 -1.39 -14.80 17.37
C THR A 100 -0.40 -14.53 16.23
N VAL A 101 0.87 -14.46 16.58
CA VAL A 101 1.97 -14.42 15.60
C VAL A 101 2.44 -15.85 15.36
N GLN A 102 2.14 -16.40 14.18
CA GLN A 102 2.49 -17.78 13.85
C GLN A 102 3.98 -17.93 13.50
N SER A 103 4.57 -16.93 12.83
CA SER A 103 5.99 -16.93 12.48
C SER A 103 6.54 -15.50 12.38
N GLU A 104 7.85 -15.36 12.13
CA GLU A 104 8.47 -14.05 11.87
C GLU A 104 7.78 -13.23 10.77
N ARG A 105 6.94 -13.83 9.92
CA ARG A 105 6.28 -13.11 8.84
C ARG A 105 4.76 -13.21 8.83
N GLN A 106 4.16 -14.04 9.67
CA GLN A 106 2.75 -14.38 9.57
C GLN A 106 1.99 -14.07 10.86
N ILE A 107 0.85 -13.39 10.68
CA ILE A 107 -0.12 -13.07 11.71
C ILE A 107 -1.41 -13.82 11.41
N ASP A 108 -2.01 -14.41 12.44
CA ASP A 108 -3.24 -15.18 12.37
C ASP A 108 -4.31 -14.52 13.25
N ALA A 109 -5.53 -14.43 12.73
CA ALA A 109 -6.73 -14.02 13.45
C ALA A 109 -7.81 -15.10 13.33
N PHE A 110 -8.47 -15.41 14.45
CA PHE A 110 -9.47 -16.46 14.55
C PHE A 110 -10.85 -15.88 14.87
N VAL A 111 -11.88 -16.45 14.25
CA VAL A 111 -13.28 -16.08 14.50
C VAL A 111 -14.18 -17.29 14.30
N VAL A 112 -15.29 -17.36 15.03
CA VAL A 112 -16.38 -18.31 14.73
C VAL A 112 -17.43 -17.63 13.84
N ASP A 113 -17.60 -18.15 12.62
CA ASP A 113 -18.47 -17.58 11.59
C ASP A 113 -19.98 -17.67 11.92
N ASN A 114 -20.81 -17.09 11.06
CA ASN A 114 -22.27 -17.13 11.19
C ASN A 114 -22.88 -18.55 11.17
N ASP A 115 -22.16 -19.54 10.65
CA ASP A 115 -22.57 -20.95 10.59
C ASP A 115 -21.97 -21.79 11.73
N GLY A 116 -21.24 -21.18 12.66
CA GLY A 116 -20.61 -21.87 13.79
C GLY A 116 -19.31 -22.61 13.46
N ARG A 117 -18.61 -22.24 12.38
CA ARG A 117 -17.26 -22.73 12.05
C ARG A 117 -16.21 -21.81 12.63
N LEU A 118 -15.22 -22.37 13.34
CA LEU A 118 -13.96 -21.69 13.63
C LEU A 118 -13.13 -21.54 12.34
N TRP A 119 -12.74 -20.32 12.02
CA TRP A 119 -11.85 -19.96 10.90
C TRP A 119 -10.54 -19.38 11.41
N VAL A 120 -9.47 -19.61 10.64
CA VAL A 120 -8.24 -18.82 10.70
C VAL A 120 -8.18 -17.92 9.46
N THR A 121 -7.82 -16.66 9.67
CA THR A 121 -7.44 -15.70 8.62
C THR A 121 -6.01 -15.28 8.88
N TRP A 122 -5.11 -15.51 7.92
CA TRP A 122 -3.70 -15.20 8.07
C TRP A 122 -3.19 -14.30 6.98
N TRP A 123 -2.20 -13.47 7.29
CA TRP A 123 -1.54 -12.60 6.33
C TRP A 123 -0.07 -12.42 6.67
N ASN A 124 0.70 -12.03 5.65
CA ASN A 124 2.04 -11.52 5.91
C ASN A 124 1.93 -10.09 6.46
N TYR A 125 2.60 -9.78 7.58
CA TYR A 125 2.49 -8.46 8.24
C TYR A 125 2.78 -7.28 7.30
N THR A 126 3.58 -7.49 6.25
CA THR A 126 3.90 -6.47 5.22
C THR A 126 2.84 -6.32 4.13
N THR A 127 1.89 -7.25 4.01
CA THR A 127 0.84 -7.27 2.98
C THR A 127 -0.51 -7.75 3.52
N PRO A 128 -1.17 -7.02 4.46
CA PRO A 128 -2.44 -7.44 5.05
C PRO A 128 -3.57 -7.71 4.05
N SER A 129 -3.51 -7.06 2.89
CA SER A 129 -4.50 -7.24 1.83
C SER A 129 -4.40 -8.58 1.07
N SER A 130 -3.35 -9.36 1.31
CA SER A 130 -3.17 -10.70 0.75
C SER A 130 -3.71 -11.81 1.67
N ALA A 131 -4.46 -11.41 2.71
CA ALA A 131 -4.99 -12.32 3.72
C ALA A 131 -5.70 -13.52 3.08
N GLN A 132 -5.31 -14.70 3.54
CA GLN A 132 -5.91 -15.98 3.18
C GLN A 132 -6.73 -16.47 4.38
N ARG A 133 -7.69 -17.37 4.13
CA ARG A 133 -8.49 -17.95 5.21
C ARG A 133 -8.85 -19.41 4.95
N ALA A 134 -9.03 -20.18 6.01
CA ALA A 134 -9.44 -21.57 5.97
C ALA A 134 -10.32 -21.94 7.17
N PRO A 135 -11.33 -22.81 6.99
CA PRO A 135 -12.12 -23.31 8.10
C PRO A 135 -11.29 -24.37 8.86
N LEU A 136 -11.22 -24.24 10.18
CA LEU A 136 -10.58 -25.23 11.05
C LEU A 136 -11.57 -26.30 11.52
N THR A 137 -12.86 -26.02 11.46
CA THR A 137 -13.93 -26.90 11.97
C THR A 137 -15.13 -26.98 11.03
N PRO A 138 -15.95 -28.05 11.13
CA PRO A 138 -17.22 -28.16 10.41
C PRO A 138 -18.27 -27.14 10.87
N ALA A 139 -19.33 -26.97 10.06
CA ALA A 139 -20.47 -26.13 10.42
C ALA A 139 -21.16 -26.61 11.70
N GLY A 140 -21.65 -25.69 12.52
CA GLY A 140 -22.33 -25.98 13.77
C GLY A 140 -21.42 -26.54 14.88
N PHE A 141 -20.10 -26.35 14.79
CA PHE A 141 -19.16 -26.81 15.81
C PHE A 141 -19.29 -26.01 17.11
N ALA A 142 -19.32 -24.68 17.02
CA ALA A 142 -19.48 -23.75 18.14
C ALA A 142 -20.62 -22.74 17.88
N PRO A 143 -21.12 -22.02 18.89
CA PRO A 143 -22.05 -20.92 18.67
C PRO A 143 -21.43 -19.85 17.77
N ALA A 144 -22.24 -19.25 16.87
CA ALA A 144 -21.76 -18.16 16.03
C ALA A 144 -21.22 -17.00 16.88
N GLY A 145 -20.00 -16.55 16.58
CA GLY A 145 -19.31 -15.50 17.34
C GLY A 145 -18.84 -15.90 18.74
N ALA A 146 -18.75 -17.20 19.04
CA ALA A 146 -18.18 -17.72 20.29
C ALA A 146 -16.80 -17.12 20.62
N ASP A 147 -16.50 -17.06 21.91
CA ASP A 147 -15.21 -16.58 22.39
C ASP A 147 -14.07 -17.55 22.12
N LEU A 148 -12.89 -16.96 21.99
CA LEU A 148 -11.66 -17.63 21.62
C LEU A 148 -10.52 -17.10 22.48
N ALA A 149 -9.57 -17.98 22.80
CA ALA A 149 -8.29 -17.59 23.38
C ALA A 149 -7.16 -18.28 22.59
N THR A 150 -5.98 -17.67 22.56
CA THR A 150 -4.81 -18.21 21.89
C THR A 150 -3.62 -18.24 22.84
N GLY A 151 -2.88 -19.35 22.84
CA GLY A 151 -1.67 -19.53 23.65
C GLY A 151 -0.49 -20.02 22.80
N ALA A 152 0.74 -19.78 23.26
CA ALA A 152 1.96 -20.30 22.64
C ALA A 152 2.66 -21.26 23.62
N GLN A 153 2.96 -22.48 23.17
CA GLN A 153 3.72 -23.48 23.94
C GLN A 153 5.24 -23.33 23.72
N ALA A 154 6.05 -24.06 24.49
CA ALA A 154 7.52 -23.97 24.53
C ALA A 154 8.26 -24.20 23.20
N ASN A 155 7.63 -24.88 22.25
CA ASN A 155 8.19 -25.32 20.96
C ASN A 155 7.71 -24.49 19.77
N ASP A 156 7.28 -23.25 20.00
CA ASP A 156 6.60 -22.39 19.04
C ASP A 156 5.26 -22.90 18.50
N GLN A 157 4.69 -23.96 19.09
CA GLN A 157 3.32 -24.36 18.78
C GLN A 157 2.32 -23.28 19.21
N ARG A 158 1.37 -22.98 18.32
CA ARG A 158 0.28 -22.04 18.57
C ARG A 158 -1.01 -22.78 18.76
N ASP A 159 -1.68 -22.49 19.87
CA ASP A 159 -2.95 -23.09 20.26
C ASP A 159 -4.08 -22.08 20.15
N VAL A 160 -5.26 -22.54 19.71
CA VAL A 160 -6.52 -21.80 19.77
C VAL A 160 -7.56 -22.64 20.52
N PHE A 161 -8.25 -22.00 21.47
CA PHE A 161 -9.24 -22.64 22.34
C PHE A 161 -10.63 -22.10 22.07
N VAL A 162 -11.64 -22.98 22.15
CA VAL A 162 -13.06 -22.64 21.96
C VAL A 162 -13.96 -23.60 22.75
N VAL A 163 -15.09 -23.11 23.28
CA VAL A 163 -16.13 -23.97 23.86
C VAL A 163 -17.20 -24.28 22.82
N GLY A 164 -17.34 -25.56 22.45
CA GLY A 164 -18.26 -26.04 21.42
C GLY A 164 -19.75 -25.98 21.83
N ASN A 165 -20.63 -26.27 20.86
CA ASN A 165 -22.09 -26.34 21.09
C ASN A 165 -22.50 -27.42 22.11
N ASP A 166 -21.65 -28.41 22.33
CA ASP A 166 -21.79 -29.47 23.33
C ASP A 166 -21.30 -29.05 24.73
N GLY A 167 -20.75 -27.85 24.89
CA GLY A 167 -20.19 -27.35 26.14
C GLY A 167 -18.82 -27.93 26.52
N VAL A 168 -18.14 -28.59 25.57
CA VAL A 168 -16.76 -29.07 25.72
C VAL A 168 -15.80 -27.94 25.38
N LEU A 169 -14.74 -27.79 26.17
CA LEU A 169 -13.58 -26.95 25.83
C LEU A 169 -12.67 -27.74 24.89
N TYR A 170 -12.43 -27.20 23.70
CA TYR A 170 -11.55 -27.77 22.69
C TYR A 170 -10.28 -26.95 22.52
N VAL A 171 -9.19 -27.63 22.15
CA VAL A 171 -7.97 -27.02 21.61
C VAL A 171 -7.75 -27.48 20.16
N LEU A 172 -7.32 -26.55 19.31
CA LEU A 172 -6.69 -26.82 18.02
C LEU A 172 -5.31 -26.18 18.05
N TRP A 173 -4.36 -26.77 17.34
CA TRP A 173 -2.99 -26.30 17.38
C TRP A 173 -2.28 -26.47 16.04
N GLU A 174 -1.28 -25.65 15.80
CA GLU A 174 -0.30 -25.82 14.72
C GLU A 174 1.11 -25.74 15.29
N ALA A 175 2.03 -26.50 14.70
CA ALA A 175 3.45 -26.36 15.00
C ALA A 175 4.26 -26.29 13.72
N ASN A 176 5.32 -25.48 13.71
CA ASN A 176 6.28 -25.36 12.62
C ASN A 176 5.63 -25.05 11.25
N ASN A 177 4.59 -24.21 11.22
CA ASN A 177 3.90 -23.82 10.00
C ASN A 177 3.29 -25.03 9.24
N SER A 178 2.74 -25.98 10.00
CA SER A 178 2.03 -27.14 9.47
C SER A 178 0.52 -26.89 9.42
N ALA A 179 -0.25 -27.88 8.92
CA ALA A 179 -1.70 -27.80 8.97
C ALA A 179 -2.19 -27.85 10.42
N TRP A 180 -3.20 -27.04 10.73
CA TRP A 180 -3.90 -27.08 12.02
C TRP A 180 -4.43 -28.48 12.34
N SER A 181 -4.33 -28.86 13.60
CA SER A 181 -4.84 -30.13 14.11
C SER A 181 -6.38 -30.17 14.10
N GLN A 182 -6.93 -31.38 14.19
CA GLN A 182 -8.36 -31.55 14.46
C GLN A 182 -8.69 -31.11 15.90
N PRO A 183 -9.93 -30.68 16.20
CA PRO A 183 -10.31 -30.32 17.57
C PRO A 183 -10.12 -31.45 18.57
N ILE A 184 -9.39 -31.17 19.64
CA ILE A 184 -9.12 -32.11 20.73
C ILE A 184 -9.95 -31.69 21.96
N PRO A 185 -10.84 -32.55 22.48
CA PRO A 185 -11.64 -32.25 23.65
C PRO A 185 -10.77 -32.28 24.92
N LEU A 186 -10.80 -31.21 25.72
CA LEU A 186 -10.08 -31.10 26.98
C LEU A 186 -10.99 -31.37 28.20
N THR A 187 -12.30 -31.25 28.02
CA THR A 187 -13.29 -31.45 29.08
C THR A 187 -14.41 -32.39 28.67
N PRO A 188 -15.18 -32.94 29.64
CA PRO A 188 -16.42 -33.66 29.33
C PRO A 188 -17.49 -32.76 28.68
N ALA A 189 -18.48 -33.37 28.04
CA ALA A 189 -19.63 -32.63 27.51
C ALA A 189 -20.41 -31.89 28.62
N ARG A 190 -20.97 -30.74 28.25
CA ARG A 190 -21.73 -29.82 29.14
C ARG A 190 -20.92 -29.31 30.32
N PHE A 191 -19.60 -29.20 30.17
CA PHE A 191 -18.73 -28.68 31.22
C PHE A 191 -18.91 -27.16 31.42
N ALA A 192 -18.87 -26.40 30.33
CA ALA A 192 -19.06 -24.95 30.33
C ALA A 192 -20.24 -24.54 29.41
N PRO A 193 -20.75 -23.30 29.53
CA PRO A 193 -21.72 -22.78 28.56
C PRO A 193 -21.11 -22.77 27.15
N PRO A 194 -21.87 -23.15 26.09
CA PRO A 194 -21.40 -23.03 24.73
C PRO A 194 -20.90 -21.61 24.40
N GLY A 195 -19.70 -21.51 23.83
CA GLY A 195 -19.07 -20.23 23.48
C GLY A 195 -18.62 -19.38 24.68
N ALA A 196 -18.49 -19.96 25.88
CA ALA A 196 -17.98 -19.29 27.07
C ALA A 196 -16.61 -18.63 26.86
N ALA A 197 -16.38 -17.52 27.58
CA ALA A 197 -15.11 -16.82 27.57
C ALA A 197 -13.98 -17.68 28.12
N LEU A 198 -12.78 -17.47 27.55
CA LEU A 198 -11.55 -18.19 27.87
C LEU A 198 -10.42 -17.20 28.05
N ALA A 199 -9.46 -17.53 28.90
CA ALA A 199 -8.19 -16.82 28.99
C ALA A 199 -7.04 -17.83 29.06
N THR A 200 -5.88 -17.45 28.55
CA THR A 200 -4.69 -18.31 28.51
C THR A 200 -3.49 -17.58 29.08
N GLY A 201 -2.74 -18.23 29.97
CA GLY A 201 -1.56 -17.68 30.62
C GLY A 201 -0.40 -18.66 30.59
N ARG A 202 0.84 -18.14 30.61
CA ARG A 202 2.05 -18.97 30.59
C ARG A 202 2.82 -18.83 31.90
N GLN A 203 3.17 -19.96 32.52
CA GLN A 203 3.92 -20.01 33.78
C GLN A 203 5.45 -20.15 33.55
N ALA A 204 6.24 -20.10 34.64
CA ALA A 204 7.71 -20.09 34.69
C ALA A 204 8.43 -21.23 33.93
N ASN A 205 7.79 -22.38 33.82
CA ASN A 205 8.32 -23.64 33.29
C ASN A 205 7.81 -23.94 31.86
N ASP A 206 7.40 -22.91 31.13
CA ASP A 206 6.78 -23.00 29.81
C ASP A 206 5.43 -23.76 29.78
N GLN A 207 4.79 -23.94 30.94
CA GLN A 207 3.44 -24.48 31.04
C GLN A 207 2.42 -23.46 30.51
N LEU A 208 1.53 -23.92 29.63
CA LEU A 208 0.40 -23.15 29.13
C LEU A 208 -0.87 -23.53 29.89
N ASP A 209 -1.49 -22.54 30.53
CA ASP A 209 -2.76 -22.68 31.23
C ASP A 209 -3.91 -22.12 30.40
N VAL A 210 -5.08 -22.75 30.47
CA VAL A 210 -6.35 -22.24 29.97
C VAL A 210 -7.39 -22.22 31.10
N PHE A 211 -8.11 -21.10 31.20
CA PHE A 211 -9.09 -20.85 32.24
C PHE A 211 -10.50 -20.73 31.65
N VAL A 212 -11.49 -21.27 32.36
CA VAL A 212 -12.92 -21.20 31.99
C VAL A 212 -13.81 -21.21 33.22
N VAL A 213 -14.93 -20.47 33.19
CA VAL A 213 -15.97 -20.58 34.22
C VAL A 213 -17.04 -21.58 33.79
N GLY A 214 -17.14 -22.71 34.51
CA GLY A 214 -18.04 -23.82 34.20
C GLY A 214 -19.53 -23.50 34.40
N ASN A 215 -20.39 -24.45 34.00
CA ASN A 215 -21.85 -24.34 34.18
C ASN A 215 -22.29 -24.25 35.65
N ASP A 216 -21.42 -24.67 36.57
CA ASP A 216 -21.59 -24.59 38.02
C ASP A 216 -21.12 -23.24 38.61
N GLY A 217 -20.57 -22.34 37.79
CA GLY A 217 -20.03 -21.04 38.20
C GLY A 217 -18.67 -21.11 38.90
N VAL A 218 -17.98 -22.25 38.82
CA VAL A 218 -16.61 -22.43 39.29
C VAL A 218 -15.63 -21.96 38.21
N LEU A 219 -14.58 -21.23 38.61
CA LEU A 219 -13.42 -20.96 37.77
C LEU A 219 -12.50 -22.18 37.78
N TYR A 220 -12.26 -22.75 36.60
CA TYR A 220 -11.37 -23.89 36.40
C TYR A 220 -10.10 -23.49 35.68
N VAL A 221 -9.02 -24.21 35.96
CA VAL A 221 -7.78 -24.21 35.17
C VAL A 221 -7.53 -25.61 34.59
N LEU A 222 -7.08 -25.66 33.34
CA LEU A 222 -6.43 -26.80 32.72
C LEU A 222 -5.05 -26.35 32.27
N TRP A 223 -4.09 -27.25 32.22
CA TRP A 223 -2.74 -26.90 31.79
C TRP A 223 -2.07 -28.01 31.01
N GLU A 224 -1.09 -27.61 30.22
CA GLU A 224 -0.16 -28.45 29.49
C GLU A 224 1.26 -28.01 29.87
N ALA A 225 2.13 -28.96 30.21
CA ALA A 225 3.54 -28.70 30.46
C ALA A 225 4.42 -29.72 29.74
N ASN A 226 5.52 -29.25 29.12
CA ASN A 226 6.56 -30.07 28.50
C ASN A 226 6.06 -31.02 27.40
N ASN A 227 5.14 -30.57 26.56
CA ASN A 227 4.48 -31.34 25.49
C ASN A 227 3.79 -32.61 26.00
N SER A 228 3.15 -32.54 27.16
CA SER A 228 2.40 -33.64 27.76
C SER A 228 0.91 -33.60 27.39
N ALA A 229 0.14 -34.58 27.88
CA ALA A 229 -1.32 -34.50 27.77
C ALA A 229 -1.85 -33.40 28.70
N TRP A 230 -2.87 -32.67 28.23
CA TRP A 230 -3.59 -31.71 29.05
C TRP A 230 -4.10 -32.33 30.34
N SER A 231 -4.02 -31.56 31.42
CA SER A 231 -4.52 -31.96 32.73
C SER A 231 -6.04 -32.07 32.77
N GLN A 232 -6.55 -32.72 33.82
CA GLN A 232 -7.97 -32.64 34.16
C GLN A 232 -8.30 -31.25 34.73
N PRO A 233 -9.54 -30.74 34.55
CA PRO A 233 -9.95 -29.46 35.10
C PRO A 233 -9.82 -29.41 36.62
N ILE A 234 -9.11 -28.42 37.14
CA ILE A 234 -8.99 -28.17 38.58
C ILE A 234 -9.84 -26.97 38.98
N PRO A 235 -10.73 -27.10 39.97
CA PRO A 235 -11.51 -25.99 40.49
C PRO A 235 -10.62 -25.05 41.31
N LEU A 236 -10.64 -23.76 40.97
CA LEU A 236 -9.94 -22.71 41.70
C LEU A 236 -10.85 -21.98 42.69
N THR A 237 -12.16 -22.05 42.49
CA THR A 237 -13.16 -21.37 43.32
C THR A 237 -14.29 -22.31 43.76
N PRO A 238 -15.06 -21.93 44.80
CA PRO A 238 -16.29 -22.64 45.14
C PRO A 238 -17.35 -22.56 44.04
N ALA A 239 -18.33 -23.46 44.08
CA ALA A 239 -19.48 -23.40 43.18
C ALA A 239 -20.26 -22.09 43.31
N ARG A 240 -20.80 -21.61 42.18
CA ARG A 240 -21.55 -20.35 42.06
C ARG A 240 -20.74 -19.11 42.45
N PHE A 241 -19.42 -19.15 42.25
CA PHE A 241 -18.55 -18.01 42.53
C PHE A 241 -18.76 -16.88 41.51
N ALA A 242 -18.76 -17.21 40.21
CA ALA A 242 -19.01 -16.28 39.12
C ALA A 242 -20.18 -16.75 38.24
N PRO A 243 -20.75 -15.89 37.37
CA PRO A 243 -21.69 -16.33 36.37
C PRO A 243 -21.06 -17.38 35.44
N PRO A 244 -21.79 -18.44 35.04
CA PRO A 244 -21.28 -19.37 34.04
C PRO A 244 -20.82 -18.66 32.76
N GLY A 245 -19.61 -18.99 32.30
CA GLY A 245 -19.00 -18.36 31.12
C GLY A 245 -18.56 -16.90 31.28
N ALA A 246 -18.42 -16.42 32.53
CA ALA A 246 -17.90 -15.09 32.83
C ALA A 246 -16.56 -14.79 32.14
N ALA A 247 -16.34 -13.52 31.77
CA ALA A 247 -15.10 -13.07 31.17
C ALA A 247 -13.90 -13.25 32.12
N LEU A 248 -12.76 -13.58 31.54
CA LEU A 248 -11.51 -13.86 32.24
C LEU A 248 -10.37 -13.10 31.57
N ALA A 249 -9.37 -12.74 32.36
CA ALA A 249 -8.10 -12.22 31.87
C ALA A 249 -6.96 -12.81 32.68
N THR A 250 -5.80 -12.90 32.06
CA THR A 250 -4.58 -13.40 32.70
C THR A 250 -3.46 -12.38 32.57
N GLY A 251 -2.64 -12.25 33.61
CA GLY A 251 -1.52 -11.32 33.66
C GLY A 251 -0.32 -11.95 34.35
N ARG A 252 0.89 -11.61 33.92
CA ARG A 252 2.12 -12.10 34.55
C ARG A 252 2.77 -10.97 35.37
N GLN A 253 3.09 -11.28 36.62
CA GLN A 253 3.85 -10.40 37.51
C GLN A 253 5.33 -10.79 37.56
N ALA A 254 6.14 -10.02 38.31
CA ALA A 254 7.53 -10.35 38.56
C ALA A 254 7.67 -11.67 39.33
N ASN A 255 8.73 -12.44 39.06
CA ASN A 255 9.01 -13.79 39.59
C ASN A 255 8.09 -14.90 39.05
N ASP A 256 7.63 -14.75 37.81
CA ASP A 256 6.87 -15.77 37.07
C ASP A 256 5.50 -16.14 37.67
N GLN A 257 4.95 -15.26 38.51
CA GLN A 257 3.60 -15.41 39.03
C GLN A 257 2.57 -15.15 37.92
N LEU A 258 1.62 -16.08 37.78
CA LEU A 258 0.49 -15.97 36.87
C LEU A 258 -0.77 -15.61 37.65
N ASP A 259 -1.39 -14.49 37.28
CA ASP A 259 -2.65 -14.01 37.82
C ASP A 259 -3.80 -14.32 36.86
N VAL A 260 -4.98 -14.63 37.41
CA VAL A 260 -6.25 -14.72 36.70
C VAL A 260 -7.28 -13.81 37.35
N PHE A 261 -7.99 -13.05 36.53
CA PHE A 261 -8.99 -12.07 36.96
C PHE A 261 -10.39 -12.47 36.51
N VAL A 262 -11.39 -12.25 37.38
CA VAL A 262 -12.80 -12.54 37.10
C VAL A 262 -13.72 -11.62 37.90
N VAL A 263 -14.86 -11.23 37.33
CA VAL A 263 -15.91 -10.51 38.08
C VAL A 263 -16.92 -11.51 38.65
N GLY A 264 -17.00 -11.61 39.97
CA GLY A 264 -17.86 -12.54 40.69
C GLY A 264 -19.36 -12.22 40.60
N ASN A 265 -20.20 -13.12 41.13
CA ASN A 265 -21.66 -12.94 41.16
C ASN A 265 -22.11 -11.73 42.00
N ASP A 266 -21.26 -11.25 42.90
CA ASP A 266 -21.47 -10.06 43.71
C ASP A 266 -20.98 -8.76 43.04
N GLY A 267 -20.45 -8.84 41.81
CA GLY A 267 -19.94 -7.70 41.04
C GLY A 267 -18.57 -7.19 41.49
N VAL A 268 -17.84 -7.96 42.29
CA VAL A 268 -16.46 -7.68 42.68
C VAL A 268 -15.50 -8.21 41.62
N LEU A 269 -14.48 -7.43 41.27
CA LEU A 269 -13.33 -7.91 40.51
C LEU A 269 -12.40 -8.66 41.47
N TYR A 270 -12.15 -9.93 41.19
CA TYR A 270 -11.25 -10.80 41.96
C TYR A 270 -9.98 -11.09 41.18
N VAL A 271 -8.89 -11.29 41.92
CA VAL A 271 -7.66 -11.92 41.43
C VAL A 271 -7.40 -13.22 42.19
N LEU A 272 -6.96 -14.24 41.46
CA LEU A 272 -6.30 -15.43 41.98
C LEU A 272 -4.93 -15.52 41.32
N TRP A 273 -3.95 -16.11 41.99
CA TRP A 273 -2.63 -16.25 41.42
C TRP A 273 -1.96 -17.56 41.82
N GLU A 274 -0.99 -17.94 41.00
CA GLU A 274 -0.05 -19.03 41.24
C GLU A 274 1.36 -18.44 41.14
N ALA A 275 2.24 -18.81 42.08
CA ALA A 275 3.65 -18.42 42.03
C ALA A 275 4.56 -19.60 42.37
N ASN A 276 5.64 -19.78 41.61
CA ASN A 276 6.69 -20.77 41.86
C ASN A 276 6.20 -22.23 41.91
N ASN A 277 5.25 -22.61 41.05
CA ASN A 277 4.65 -23.93 40.98
C ASN A 277 3.99 -24.36 42.31
N SER A 278 3.31 -23.43 42.97
CA SER A 278 2.58 -23.64 44.23
C SER A 278 1.08 -23.85 44.00
N ALA A 279 0.31 -24.04 45.08
CA ALA A 279 -1.13 -24.08 44.97
C ALA A 279 -1.68 -22.68 44.66
N TRP A 280 -2.71 -22.61 43.81
CA TRP A 280 -3.44 -21.37 43.55
C TRP A 280 -3.95 -20.72 44.83
N SER A 281 -3.87 -19.40 44.88
CA SER A 281 -4.35 -18.61 46.00
C SER A 281 -5.88 -18.64 46.11
N GLN A 282 -6.40 -18.21 47.26
CA GLN A 282 -7.83 -17.93 47.41
C GLN A 282 -8.18 -16.62 46.68
N PRO A 283 -9.42 -16.45 46.18
CA PRO A 283 -9.84 -15.22 45.52
C PRO A 283 -9.70 -13.99 46.42
N ILE A 284 -8.98 -12.98 45.95
CA ILE A 284 -8.83 -11.69 46.64
C ILE A 284 -9.65 -10.62 45.94
N PRO A 285 -10.51 -9.88 46.68
CA PRO A 285 -11.30 -8.79 46.10
C PRO A 285 -10.41 -7.56 45.82
N LEU A 286 -10.46 -7.06 44.59
CA LEU A 286 -9.78 -5.82 44.16
C LEU A 286 -10.71 -4.61 44.15
N THR A 287 -12.01 -4.83 44.13
CA THR A 287 -13.03 -3.77 44.13
C THR A 287 -14.08 -4.01 45.22
N PRO A 288 -14.88 -2.99 45.59
CA PRO A 288 -16.05 -3.18 46.44
C PRO A 288 -17.13 -4.05 45.77
N ALA A 289 -18.08 -4.55 46.56
CA ALA A 289 -19.25 -5.26 46.02
C ALA A 289 -20.09 -4.36 45.10
N ARG A 290 -20.69 -4.97 44.07
CA ARG A 290 -21.51 -4.31 43.03
C ARG A 290 -20.76 -3.22 42.26
N PHE A 291 -19.45 -3.39 42.08
CA PHE A 291 -18.63 -2.44 41.35
C PHE A 291 -18.85 -2.52 39.84
N ALA A 292 -18.85 -3.74 39.29
CA ALA A 292 -19.11 -4.01 37.88
C ALA A 292 -20.28 -5.01 37.70
N PRO A 293 -20.83 -5.16 36.49
CA PRO A 293 -21.80 -6.21 36.21
C PRO A 293 -21.18 -7.60 36.47
N PRO A 294 -21.88 -8.54 37.12
CA PRO A 294 -21.40 -9.90 37.29
C PRO A 294 -20.93 -10.52 35.97
N GLY A 295 -19.72 -11.08 35.97
CA GLY A 295 -19.10 -11.67 34.77
C GLY A 295 -18.72 -10.67 33.66
N GLY A 296 -18.73 -9.37 33.95
CA GLY A 296 -18.37 -8.31 33.02
C GLY A 296 -16.92 -8.40 32.53
N GLY A 297 -16.67 -7.75 31.39
CA GLY A 297 -15.38 -7.75 30.71
C GLY A 297 -14.24 -7.25 31.59
N VAL A 298 -13.14 -8.00 31.55
CA VAL A 298 -11.89 -7.73 32.25
C VAL A 298 -10.72 -7.95 31.30
N THR A 299 -9.66 -7.15 31.42
CA THR A 299 -8.37 -7.38 30.76
C THR A 299 -7.25 -6.98 31.71
N SER A 300 -6.06 -7.49 31.48
CA SER A 300 -4.86 -7.06 32.18
C SER A 300 -3.70 -6.80 31.22
N VAL A 301 -2.74 -6.00 31.63
CA VAL A 301 -1.51 -5.73 30.87
C VAL A 301 -0.35 -5.43 31.80
N THR A 302 0.79 -6.03 31.51
CA THR A 302 2.04 -5.71 32.20
C THR A 302 2.66 -4.46 31.58
N GLN A 303 3.14 -3.53 32.40
CA GLN A 303 4.03 -2.43 31.99
C GLN A 303 5.47 -2.82 32.42
N PRO A 304 6.31 -3.35 31.50
CA PRO A 304 7.67 -3.75 31.82
C PRO A 304 8.59 -2.53 31.96
N ALA A 305 9.61 -2.62 32.83
CA ALA A 305 10.67 -1.64 32.93
C ALA A 305 12.06 -2.25 32.78
N GLU A 306 12.98 -1.51 32.13
CA GLU A 306 14.35 -1.94 31.80
C GLU A 306 15.23 -2.32 33.01
N ASP A 307 14.87 -1.86 34.21
CA ASP A 307 15.57 -2.10 35.47
C ASP A 307 15.02 -3.28 36.27
N GLY A 308 14.14 -4.10 35.69
CA GLY A 308 13.54 -5.28 36.32
C GLY A 308 12.30 -4.98 37.17
N PHE A 309 11.81 -3.75 37.15
CA PHE A 309 10.55 -3.36 37.78
C PHE A 309 9.37 -3.77 36.87
N GLN A 310 8.30 -4.31 37.43
CA GLN A 310 7.09 -4.66 36.69
C GLN A 310 5.86 -4.11 37.40
N GLN A 311 4.90 -3.62 36.61
CA GLN A 311 3.58 -3.24 37.08
C GLN A 311 2.54 -4.02 36.28
N LEU A 312 1.60 -4.69 36.95
CA LEU A 312 0.46 -5.34 36.32
C LEU A 312 -0.79 -4.50 36.54
N ASP A 313 -1.40 -4.04 35.44
CA ASP A 313 -2.64 -3.30 35.45
C ASP A 313 -3.81 -4.23 35.10
N ALA A 314 -4.93 -4.09 35.81
CA ALA A 314 -6.19 -4.76 35.51
C ALA A 314 -7.31 -3.72 35.27
N PHE A 315 -8.09 -3.94 34.22
CA PHE A 315 -9.14 -3.02 33.77
C PHE A 315 -10.51 -3.65 33.82
N VAL A 316 -11.50 -2.84 34.18
CA VAL A 316 -12.91 -3.22 34.18
C VAL A 316 -13.78 -2.02 33.84
N VAL A 317 -14.91 -2.26 33.15
CA VAL A 317 -15.94 -1.24 32.95
C VAL A 317 -17.04 -1.40 34.00
N GLY A 318 -17.17 -0.40 34.86
CA GLY A 318 -18.06 -0.43 36.02
C GLY A 318 -19.55 -0.38 35.65
N ASN A 319 -20.41 -0.54 36.67
CA ASN A 319 -21.86 -0.43 36.51
C ASN A 319 -22.34 0.95 36.01
N ASP A 320 -21.51 1.98 36.15
CA ASP A 320 -21.73 3.34 35.66
C ASP A 320 -21.24 3.57 34.22
N GLY A 321 -20.65 2.55 33.57
CA GLY A 321 -20.09 2.64 32.23
C GLY A 321 -18.75 3.39 32.16
N ALA A 322 -18.11 3.67 33.30
CA ALA A 322 -16.77 4.22 33.37
C ALA A 322 -15.70 3.13 33.26
N LEU A 323 -14.55 3.46 32.66
CA LEU A 323 -13.38 2.59 32.60
C LEU A 323 -12.50 2.82 33.83
N TYR A 324 -12.21 1.74 34.54
CA TYR A 324 -11.36 1.73 35.74
C TYR A 324 -10.11 0.90 35.51
N VAL A 325 -9.02 1.32 36.17
CA VAL A 325 -7.77 0.58 36.30
C VAL A 325 -7.45 0.40 37.78
N THR A 326 -7.02 -0.79 38.16
CA THR A 326 -6.30 -1.07 39.41
C THR A 326 -4.96 -1.70 39.03
N TRP A 327 -3.94 -1.55 39.84
CA TRP A 327 -2.61 -2.05 39.52
C TRP A 327 -1.89 -2.53 40.76
N GLU A 328 -0.93 -3.42 40.55
CA GLU A 328 0.12 -3.72 41.51
C GLU A 328 1.48 -3.33 40.90
N GLN A 329 2.44 -3.01 41.76
CA GLN A 329 3.81 -2.75 41.33
C GLN A 329 4.78 -3.60 42.15
N ASN A 330 5.59 -4.41 41.49
CA ASN A 330 6.60 -5.29 42.11
C ASN A 330 6.04 -6.18 43.23
N ASN A 331 4.94 -6.87 42.99
CA ASN A 331 4.30 -7.80 43.92
C ASN A 331 3.88 -7.10 45.22
N SER A 332 3.48 -5.82 45.11
CA SER A 332 2.91 -5.05 46.22
C SER A 332 1.41 -5.27 46.33
N ARG A 333 0.78 -4.62 47.31
CA ARG A 333 -0.68 -4.64 47.41
C ARG A 333 -1.29 -3.88 46.23
N TRP A 334 -2.33 -4.47 45.63
CA TRP A 334 -3.17 -3.82 44.63
C TRP A 334 -3.70 -2.46 45.11
N ALA A 335 -3.58 -1.45 44.25
CA ALA A 335 -4.08 -0.11 44.48
C ALA A 335 -5.62 -0.05 44.41
N ASP A 336 -6.21 0.94 45.07
CA ASP A 336 -7.64 1.19 44.92
C ASP A 336 -7.98 1.54 43.45
N PRO A 337 -9.12 1.10 42.91
CA PRO A 337 -9.49 1.34 41.52
C PRO A 337 -9.58 2.84 41.17
N VAL A 338 -8.86 3.26 40.13
CA VAL A 338 -8.84 4.62 39.60
C VAL A 338 -9.59 4.68 38.29
N ARG A 339 -10.40 5.73 38.11
CA ARG A 339 -11.17 5.98 36.89
C ARG A 339 -10.30 6.66 35.83
N ILE A 340 -10.26 6.10 34.62
CA ILE A 340 -9.55 6.67 33.46
C ILE A 340 -10.49 7.15 32.34
N ALA A 341 -11.77 6.75 32.36
CA ALA A 341 -12.83 7.35 31.54
C ALA A 341 -14.09 7.61 32.37
N GLY A 342 -14.82 8.70 32.08
CA GLY A 342 -16.01 9.10 32.85
C GLY A 342 -17.21 8.15 32.71
N PRO A 343 -18.23 8.27 33.59
CA PRO A 343 -19.48 7.51 33.49
C PRO A 343 -20.16 7.65 32.12
N GLY A 344 -20.79 6.58 31.64
CA GLY A 344 -21.45 6.52 30.33
C GLY A 344 -20.52 6.51 29.13
N PHE A 345 -19.21 6.32 29.33
CA PHE A 345 -18.23 6.21 28.25
C PHE A 345 -18.45 4.95 27.39
N ALA A 346 -18.70 3.82 28.05
CA ALA A 346 -18.95 2.52 27.43
C ALA A 346 -20.18 1.84 28.05
N ALA A 347 -20.65 0.75 27.43
CA ALA A 347 -21.69 -0.07 28.04
C ALA A 347 -21.14 -0.74 29.32
N PRO A 348 -21.92 -0.85 30.41
CA PRO A 348 -21.45 -1.51 31.63
C PRO A 348 -20.95 -2.94 31.37
N GLY A 349 -19.79 -3.29 31.92
CA GLY A 349 -19.20 -4.64 31.81
C GLY A 349 -18.80 -5.05 30.40
N VAL A 350 -18.59 -4.09 29.49
CA VAL A 350 -18.19 -4.38 28.11
C VAL A 350 -16.81 -5.06 28.02
N PRO A 351 -16.55 -5.92 27.01
CA PRO A 351 -15.21 -6.42 26.76
C PRO A 351 -14.19 -5.30 26.56
N VAL A 352 -13.00 -5.53 27.09
CA VAL A 352 -11.82 -4.66 26.98
C VAL A 352 -10.62 -5.53 26.60
N SER A 353 -9.67 -4.97 25.86
CA SER A 353 -8.47 -5.71 25.42
C SER A 353 -7.25 -4.85 25.66
N ALA A 354 -6.13 -5.43 26.08
CA ALA A 354 -4.91 -4.67 26.33
C ALA A 354 -3.66 -5.35 25.77
N VAL A 355 -2.62 -4.54 25.52
CA VAL A 355 -1.32 -4.99 25.00
C VAL A 355 -0.19 -4.23 25.64
N SER A 356 0.90 -4.94 25.95
CA SER A 356 2.19 -4.34 26.29
C SER A 356 3.05 -4.27 25.04
N TYR A 357 3.82 -3.19 24.94
CA TYR A 357 4.86 -3.03 23.92
C TYR A 357 6.23 -3.31 24.52
N ASP A 358 7.22 -3.59 23.67
CA ASP A 358 8.57 -4.00 24.12
C ASP A 358 9.36 -2.87 24.79
N ASN A 359 8.91 -1.63 24.62
CA ASN A 359 9.50 -0.40 25.16
C ASN A 359 8.85 0.08 26.47
N GLY A 360 8.07 -0.77 27.14
CA GLY A 360 7.45 -0.44 28.43
C GLY A 360 6.15 0.35 28.34
N TYR A 361 5.61 0.51 27.14
CA TYR A 361 4.29 1.13 26.93
C TYR A 361 3.18 0.10 26.99
N ALA A 362 1.96 0.57 27.20
CA ALA A 362 0.77 -0.27 27.13
C ALA A 362 -0.42 0.49 26.53
N SER A 363 -1.30 -0.24 25.86
CA SER A 363 -2.57 0.26 25.34
C SER A 363 -3.72 -0.60 25.84
N VAL A 364 -4.87 0.03 26.09
CA VAL A 364 -6.15 -0.64 26.32
C VAL A 364 -7.18 -0.13 25.32
N ILE A 365 -7.87 -1.06 24.69
CA ILE A 365 -8.88 -0.81 23.66
C ILE A 365 -10.27 -1.06 24.24
N VAL A 366 -11.16 -0.10 24.03
CA VAL A 366 -12.51 -0.11 24.60
C VAL A 366 -13.53 0.30 23.54
N PRO A 367 -14.58 -0.51 23.29
CA PRO A 367 -15.72 -0.11 22.48
C PRO A 367 -16.58 0.89 23.24
N ARG A 368 -17.00 1.95 22.55
CA ARG A 368 -17.81 3.03 23.11
C ARG A 368 -19.29 2.84 22.81
N ILE A 369 -20.11 3.54 23.59
CA ILE A 369 -21.57 3.56 23.42
C ILE A 369 -21.99 4.10 22.03
N ASP A 370 -21.16 4.96 21.43
CA ASP A 370 -21.36 5.52 20.09
C ASP A 370 -20.89 4.59 18.96
N LYS A 371 -20.53 3.34 19.28
CA LYS A 371 -20.11 2.31 18.32
C LYS A 371 -18.76 2.62 17.63
N SER A 372 -17.90 3.42 18.27
CA SER A 372 -16.49 3.55 17.92
C SER A 372 -15.60 2.67 18.81
N LEU A 373 -14.41 2.31 18.31
CA LEU A 373 -13.32 1.77 19.12
C LEU A 373 -12.39 2.90 19.55
N CYS A 374 -11.98 2.89 20.82
CA CYS A 374 -11.04 3.85 21.36
C CYS A 374 -9.87 3.18 22.05
N GLU A 375 -8.72 3.84 22.00
CA GLU A 375 -7.50 3.50 22.74
C GLU A 375 -7.32 4.46 23.92
N PHE A 376 -6.92 3.90 25.07
CA PHE A 376 -6.15 4.62 26.07
C PHE A 376 -4.75 4.03 26.10
N ARG A 377 -3.74 4.87 26.34
CA ARG A 377 -2.34 4.45 26.31
C ARG A 377 -1.51 5.12 27.37
N VAL A 378 -0.50 4.41 27.82
CA VAL A 378 0.59 4.94 28.65
C VAL A 378 1.87 4.97 27.81
N THR A 379 2.46 6.15 27.68
CA THR A 379 3.64 6.39 26.82
C THR A 379 4.88 6.78 27.62
N GLU A 380 4.83 6.62 28.94
CA GLU A 380 5.91 6.91 29.87
C GLU A 380 5.88 5.83 30.95
N LYS A 381 7.05 5.41 31.44
CA LYS A 381 7.16 4.39 32.50
C LYS A 381 6.35 4.82 33.73
N PHE A 382 5.40 3.98 34.15
CA PHE A 382 4.47 4.26 35.26
C PHE A 382 3.70 5.58 35.12
N GLY A 383 3.51 6.03 33.87
CA GLY A 383 2.82 7.26 33.54
C GLY A 383 1.31 7.14 33.71
N ALA A 384 0.64 8.29 33.61
CA ALA A 384 -0.82 8.31 33.57
C ALA A 384 -1.35 7.75 32.24
N TRP A 385 -2.47 7.02 32.30
CA TRP A 385 -3.23 6.62 31.13
C TRP A 385 -3.78 7.86 30.41
N THR A 386 -3.51 7.97 29.11
CA THR A 386 -3.95 9.07 28.24
C THR A 386 -4.95 8.57 27.21
N GLY A 387 -5.98 9.37 26.91
CA GLY A 387 -7.05 9.02 25.99
C GLY A 387 -8.35 9.79 26.29
N PRO A 388 -9.47 9.48 25.61
CA PRO A 388 -9.61 8.46 24.57
C PRO A 388 -9.07 8.91 23.20
N HIS A 389 -8.28 8.06 22.54
CA HIS A 389 -7.90 8.20 21.14
C HIS A 389 -8.86 7.38 20.28
N VAL A 390 -9.57 8.01 19.34
CA VAL A 390 -10.57 7.33 18.51
C VAL A 390 -9.88 6.53 17.40
N LEU A 391 -10.10 5.21 17.37
CA LEU A 391 -9.53 4.29 16.38
C LEU A 391 -10.46 4.05 15.19
N SER A 392 -11.78 4.19 15.38
CA SER A 392 -12.77 3.98 14.33
C SER A 392 -13.86 5.04 14.33
N ALA A 393 -14.48 5.27 13.18
CA ALA A 393 -15.65 6.15 13.11
C ALA A 393 -16.80 5.62 13.98
N PRO A 394 -17.68 6.48 14.51
CA PRO A 394 -18.93 6.06 15.14
C PRO A 394 -19.74 5.13 14.22
N GLY A 395 -20.36 4.10 14.79
CA GLY A 395 -21.12 3.10 14.03
C GLY A 395 -20.32 1.96 13.42
N THR A 396 -18.98 1.93 13.57
CA THR A 396 -18.13 0.89 12.98
C THR A 396 -18.33 -0.48 13.64
N VAL A 397 -18.47 -0.51 14.97
CA VAL A 397 -18.52 -1.75 15.77
C VAL A 397 -19.79 -1.88 16.60
N ALA A 398 -20.08 -3.06 17.13
CA ALA A 398 -21.09 -3.17 18.18
C ALA A 398 -20.63 -2.42 19.45
N PRO A 399 -21.55 -1.89 20.27
CA PRO A 399 -21.20 -1.34 21.58
C PRO A 399 -20.54 -2.37 22.51
N THR A 400 -20.68 -3.66 22.20
CA THR A 400 -20.10 -4.80 22.93
C THR A 400 -19.05 -5.55 22.11
N ALA A 401 -18.46 -4.89 21.11
CA ALA A 401 -17.49 -5.52 20.25
C ALA A 401 -16.27 -6.00 21.01
N ARG A 402 -15.76 -7.16 20.60
CA ARG A 402 -14.52 -7.74 21.12
C ARG A 402 -13.40 -7.42 20.16
N SER A 403 -12.23 -7.15 20.72
CA SER A 403 -10.98 -6.98 19.97
C SER A 403 -9.92 -7.91 20.51
N THR A 404 -8.95 -8.21 19.67
CA THR A 404 -7.66 -8.78 20.08
C THR A 404 -6.57 -7.83 19.65
N ILE A 405 -5.45 -7.88 20.35
CA ILE A 405 -4.26 -7.13 19.97
C ILE A 405 -3.13 -8.13 19.76
N ILE A 406 -2.56 -8.10 18.57
CA ILE A 406 -1.46 -8.98 18.17
C ILE A 406 -0.19 -8.14 18.17
N HIS A 407 0.69 -8.37 19.13
CA HIS A 407 2.00 -7.71 19.16
C HIS A 407 3.02 -8.55 18.40
N TYR A 408 3.65 -7.92 17.42
CA TYR A 408 4.74 -8.44 16.63
C TYR A 408 6.00 -7.68 17.00
N SER A 409 7.09 -8.37 17.33
CA SER A 409 8.38 -7.72 17.60
C SER A 409 9.52 -8.49 16.96
N MET A 410 10.44 -7.78 16.30
CA MET A 410 11.66 -8.34 15.74
C MET A 410 12.89 -7.61 16.28
N GLU A 411 13.95 -8.38 16.57
CA GLU A 411 15.26 -7.81 16.88
C GLU A 411 15.96 -7.38 15.57
N VAL A 412 16.15 -6.07 15.43
CA VAL A 412 16.69 -5.40 14.24
C VAL A 412 18.14 -4.99 14.52
N LYS A 413 19.08 -5.65 13.83
CA LYS A 413 20.44 -5.13 13.62
C LYS A 413 20.36 -4.05 12.53
N GLU A 414 21.18 -2.99 12.57
CA GLU A 414 21.15 -1.79 11.69
C GLU A 414 20.84 -2.05 10.19
N ASN A 415 21.13 -3.25 9.67
CA ASN A 415 20.82 -3.66 8.30
C ASN A 415 19.35 -4.09 8.03
N LYS A 416 18.45 -4.13 9.03
CA LYS A 416 17.05 -4.59 8.89
C LYS A 416 15.98 -3.49 8.96
N LEU A 417 16.33 -2.24 9.32
CA LEU A 417 15.39 -1.09 9.30
C LEU A 417 14.78 -0.87 7.90
N SER A 418 15.52 -1.22 6.85
CA SER A 418 15.03 -1.22 5.47
C SER A 418 13.79 -2.09 5.28
N GLU A 419 13.64 -3.21 5.99
CA GLU A 419 12.51 -4.13 5.81
C GLU A 419 11.18 -3.50 6.27
N GLY A 420 11.18 -2.75 7.37
CA GLY A 420 9.99 -2.03 7.86
C GLY A 420 9.55 -0.91 6.92
N PHE A 421 10.50 -0.10 6.42
CA PHE A 421 10.20 0.93 5.42
C PHE A 421 9.78 0.33 4.07
N MET A 422 10.34 -0.82 3.68
CA MET A 422 9.86 -1.56 2.51
C MET A 422 8.45 -2.11 2.71
N ALA A 423 8.08 -2.53 3.92
CA ALA A 423 6.71 -2.93 4.23
C ALA A 423 5.74 -1.76 4.06
N LEU A 424 6.06 -0.57 4.61
CA LEU A 424 5.28 0.64 4.41
C LEU A 424 5.15 1.00 2.92
N LEU A 425 6.23 0.87 2.15
CA LEU A 425 6.19 1.11 0.70
C LEU A 425 5.27 0.14 -0.03
N ASN A 426 5.30 -1.15 0.32
CA ASN A 426 4.42 -2.18 -0.25
C ASN A 426 2.95 -1.93 0.11
N ILE A 427 2.67 -1.51 1.34
CA ILE A 427 1.33 -1.15 1.80
C ILE A 427 0.83 0.08 1.01
N ALA A 428 1.66 1.12 0.87
CA ALA A 428 1.32 2.32 0.08
C ALA A 428 1.04 1.97 -1.40
N GLY A 429 1.90 1.16 -2.02
CA GLY A 429 1.73 0.70 -3.40
C GLY A 429 0.44 -0.10 -3.59
N THR A 430 0.08 -0.91 -2.60
CA THR A 430 -1.19 -1.65 -2.58
C THR A 430 -2.40 -0.71 -2.57
N PHE A 431 -2.37 0.32 -1.73
CA PHE A 431 -3.45 1.32 -1.70
C PHE A 431 -3.58 2.08 -3.01
N ALA A 432 -2.45 2.47 -3.62
CA ALA A 432 -2.46 3.12 -4.92
C ALA A 432 -3.03 2.21 -6.02
N ALA A 433 -2.66 0.92 -6.04
CA ALA A 433 -3.22 -0.06 -6.99
C ALA A 433 -4.75 -0.22 -6.83
N LYS A 434 -5.26 -0.11 -5.59
CA LYS A 434 -6.70 -0.11 -5.28
C LYS A 434 -7.38 1.25 -5.46
N LYS A 435 -6.72 2.23 -6.08
CA LYS A 435 -7.22 3.61 -6.29
C LYS A 435 -7.61 4.31 -4.98
N LYS A 436 -6.86 4.07 -3.90
CA LYS A 436 -6.99 4.74 -2.59
C LYS A 436 -5.79 5.66 -2.32
N PRO A 437 -5.62 6.74 -3.09
CA PRO A 437 -4.39 7.56 -3.03
C PRO A 437 -4.19 8.25 -1.67
N TYR A 438 -5.26 8.67 -0.98
CA TYR A 438 -5.15 9.25 0.36
C TYR A 438 -4.57 8.28 1.40
N ALA A 439 -4.96 7.00 1.34
CA ALA A 439 -4.41 5.98 2.23
C ALA A 439 -2.95 5.68 1.92
N ALA A 440 -2.59 5.62 0.63
CA ALA A 440 -1.19 5.45 0.20
C ALA A 440 -0.31 6.60 0.70
N ALA A 441 -0.78 7.84 0.54
CA ALA A 441 -0.09 9.04 1.00
C ALA A 441 0.10 9.06 2.52
N GLN A 442 -0.93 8.65 3.28
CA GLN A 442 -0.86 8.61 4.73
C GLN A 442 0.21 7.63 5.22
N VAL A 443 0.27 6.42 4.64
CA VAL A 443 1.28 5.41 4.99
C VAL A 443 2.71 5.94 4.80
N THR A 444 2.95 6.68 3.72
CA THR A 444 4.28 7.29 3.50
C THR A 444 4.55 8.48 4.40
N MET A 445 3.53 9.25 4.78
CA MET A 445 3.65 10.31 5.78
C MET A 445 3.96 9.77 7.17
N ASP A 446 3.39 8.61 7.54
CA ASP A 446 3.71 7.93 8.79
C ASP A 446 5.19 7.50 8.80
N GLY A 447 5.69 6.97 7.67
CA GLY A 447 7.12 6.69 7.49
C GLY A 447 8.01 7.93 7.57
N THR A 448 7.59 9.05 6.97
CA THR A 448 8.29 10.35 7.07
C THR A 448 8.37 10.79 8.52
N GLN A 449 7.26 10.73 9.24
CA GLN A 449 7.21 11.14 10.63
C GLN A 449 8.10 10.26 11.50
N ALA A 450 8.14 8.95 11.24
CA ALA A 450 9.05 8.03 11.93
C ALA A 450 10.53 8.42 11.72
N LEU A 451 10.91 8.71 10.48
CA LEU A 451 12.27 9.15 10.15
C LEU A 451 12.61 10.53 10.73
N ARG A 452 11.64 11.45 10.85
CA ARG A 452 11.82 12.75 11.54
C ARG A 452 12.20 12.55 12.99
N PHE A 453 11.48 11.67 13.68
CA PHE A 453 11.77 11.34 15.07
C PHE A 453 13.16 10.70 15.21
N LEU A 454 13.49 9.70 14.40
CA LEU A 454 14.82 9.09 14.41
C LEU A 454 15.94 10.10 14.12
N ALA A 455 15.74 10.99 13.14
CA ALA A 455 16.72 12.00 12.75
C ALA A 455 16.93 13.11 13.80
N ALA A 456 15.98 13.30 14.73
CA ALA A 456 16.10 14.24 15.84
C ALA A 456 17.11 13.76 16.88
N ASP A 457 17.03 12.48 17.26
CA ASP A 457 17.90 11.88 18.28
C ASP A 457 19.20 11.32 17.68
N LEU A 458 19.13 10.83 16.44
CA LEU A 458 20.22 10.18 15.73
C LEU A 458 20.47 10.88 14.38
N PRO A 459 21.38 11.88 14.33
CA PRO A 459 21.66 12.65 13.12
C PRO A 459 21.99 11.82 11.86
N GLY A 460 22.46 10.58 12.04
CA GLY A 460 22.72 9.63 10.93
C GLY A 460 21.49 9.31 10.07
N TYR A 461 20.28 9.46 10.60
CA TYR A 461 19.03 9.20 9.87
C TYR A 461 18.55 10.36 9.01
N ARG A 462 19.15 11.56 9.10
CA ARG A 462 18.74 12.74 8.31
C ARG A 462 18.77 12.48 6.81
N ARG A 463 19.74 11.69 6.33
CA ARG A 463 19.83 11.30 4.93
C ARG A 463 18.70 10.36 4.52
N GLN A 464 18.39 9.36 5.36
CA GLN A 464 17.30 8.42 5.10
C GLN A 464 15.94 9.12 5.13
N LEU A 465 15.75 10.06 6.05
CA LEU A 465 14.58 10.95 6.07
C LEU A 465 14.44 11.70 4.75
N ALA A 466 15.49 12.40 4.32
CA ALA A 466 15.46 13.17 3.09
C ALA A 466 15.20 12.27 1.86
N ASP A 467 15.80 11.07 1.80
CA ASP A 467 15.51 10.09 0.76
C ASP A 467 14.02 9.70 0.73
N TRP A 468 13.45 9.35 1.88
CA TRP A 468 12.06 8.93 2.03
C TRP A 468 11.03 10.05 1.76
N GLU A 469 11.37 11.28 2.14
CA GLU A 469 10.55 12.46 1.86
C GLU A 469 10.52 12.75 0.35
N VAL A 470 11.68 12.72 -0.32
CA VAL A 470 11.75 12.85 -1.78
C VAL A 470 10.97 11.73 -2.45
N TRP A 471 11.23 10.47 -2.10
CA TRP A 471 10.45 9.31 -2.56
C TRP A 471 10.55 8.20 -1.49
N PRO A 472 9.42 7.75 -0.89
CA PRO A 472 8.12 7.70 -1.52
C PRO A 472 7.13 8.85 -1.30
N THR A 473 7.39 9.74 -0.34
CA THR A 473 6.30 10.55 0.24
C THR A 473 5.73 11.60 -0.71
N THR A 474 6.57 12.40 -1.38
CA THR A 474 6.06 13.45 -2.29
C THR A 474 5.24 12.88 -3.46
N GLY A 475 5.61 11.69 -3.96
CA GLY A 475 4.90 11.02 -5.06
C GLY A 475 3.48 10.62 -4.68
N TYR A 476 3.30 9.92 -3.56
CA TYR A 476 1.96 9.50 -3.14
C TYR A 476 1.09 10.69 -2.67
N LEU A 477 1.69 11.73 -2.08
CA LEU A 477 0.98 12.97 -1.76
C LEU A 477 0.45 13.67 -3.03
N ALA A 478 1.24 13.69 -4.11
CA ALA A 478 0.83 14.23 -5.41
C ALA A 478 -0.34 13.43 -6.01
N ASP A 479 -0.27 12.09 -5.97
CA ASP A 479 -1.37 11.22 -6.42
C ASP A 479 -2.66 11.43 -5.60
N ALA A 480 -2.54 11.81 -4.33
CA ALA A 480 -3.66 12.16 -3.45
C ALA A 480 -4.15 13.62 -3.60
N GLY A 481 -3.49 14.43 -4.43
CA GLY A 481 -3.82 15.85 -4.61
C GLY A 481 -3.49 16.72 -3.39
N ARG A 482 -2.62 16.26 -2.47
CA ARG A 482 -2.18 16.98 -1.27
C ARG A 482 -1.00 17.92 -1.55
N TRP A 483 -1.22 18.88 -2.44
CA TRP A 483 -0.15 19.70 -3.04
C TRP A 483 0.64 20.60 -2.07
N ASP A 484 0.00 21.07 -1.00
CA ASP A 484 0.68 21.87 0.03
C ASP A 484 1.66 21.00 0.81
N ASP A 485 1.26 19.77 1.16
CA ASP A 485 2.13 18.79 1.79
C ASP A 485 3.27 18.33 0.87
N VAL A 486 3.00 18.13 -0.43
CA VAL A 486 4.07 17.84 -1.43
C VAL A 486 5.14 18.91 -1.39
N THR A 487 4.71 20.18 -1.40
CA THR A 487 5.61 21.33 -1.37
C THR A 487 6.40 21.37 -0.07
N GLN A 488 5.73 21.26 1.08
CA GLN A 488 6.36 21.33 2.38
C GLN A 488 7.39 20.20 2.58
N VAL A 489 6.99 18.95 2.35
CA VAL A 489 7.84 17.77 2.56
C VAL A 489 9.02 17.76 1.58
N GLY A 490 8.80 18.12 0.31
CA GLY A 490 9.89 18.19 -0.66
C GLY A 490 10.91 19.30 -0.35
N GLU A 491 10.45 20.47 0.10
CA GLU A 491 11.35 21.56 0.50
C GLU A 491 12.12 21.24 1.79
N GLU A 492 11.50 20.51 2.72
CA GLU A 492 12.17 19.96 3.90
C GLU A 492 13.32 19.04 3.50
N ALA A 493 13.08 18.08 2.60
CA ALA A 493 14.12 17.17 2.11
C ALA A 493 15.29 17.89 1.43
N ILE A 494 15.00 18.90 0.60
CA ILE A 494 16.03 19.77 0.00
C ILE A 494 16.81 20.50 1.11
N GLY A 495 16.11 21.00 2.13
CA GLY A 495 16.71 21.66 3.29
C GLY A 495 17.63 20.74 4.10
N LEU A 496 17.20 19.49 4.33
CA LEU A 496 18.00 18.45 4.98
C LEU A 496 19.28 18.16 4.20
N TYR A 497 19.18 18.00 2.87
CA TYR A 497 20.36 17.79 2.03
C TYR A 497 21.32 18.98 2.02
N ARG A 498 20.79 20.21 2.01
CA ARG A 498 21.62 21.43 2.14
C ARG A 498 22.36 21.47 3.48
N LYS A 499 21.71 21.11 4.58
CA LYS A 499 22.36 21.02 5.91
C LYS A 499 23.47 19.98 5.89
N LEU A 500 23.21 18.77 5.39
CA LEU A 500 24.21 17.71 5.28
C LEU A 500 25.42 18.14 4.42
N ALA A 501 25.17 18.83 3.30
CA ALA A 501 26.22 19.34 2.43
C ALA A 501 27.06 20.45 3.09
N ALA A 502 26.43 21.29 3.92
CA ALA A 502 27.12 22.32 4.70
C ALA A 502 27.96 21.71 5.84
N GLU A 503 27.51 20.60 6.44
CA GLU A 503 28.26 19.82 7.44
C GLU A 503 29.45 19.09 6.82
N ASN A 504 29.37 18.72 5.53
CA ASN A 504 30.44 18.04 4.80
C ASN A 504 30.81 18.79 3.49
N PRO A 505 31.42 19.98 3.57
CA PRO A 505 31.80 20.74 2.39
C PRO A 505 32.80 19.97 1.52
N GLY A 506 32.46 19.76 0.25
CA GLY A 506 33.29 19.01 -0.70
C GLY A 506 32.78 17.61 -1.03
N ASP A 507 31.68 17.15 -0.41
CA ASP A 507 30.99 15.93 -0.83
C ASP A 507 30.08 16.23 -2.04
N ASP A 508 30.57 15.88 -3.22
CA ASP A 508 29.83 16.04 -4.48
C ASP A 508 28.55 15.17 -4.52
N GLU A 509 28.47 14.07 -3.77
CA GLU A 509 27.26 13.23 -3.68
C GLU A 509 26.12 13.97 -2.99
N LEU A 510 26.41 14.77 -1.96
CA LEU A 510 25.38 15.59 -1.31
C LEU A 510 24.90 16.71 -2.22
N SER A 511 25.79 17.29 -3.02
CA SER A 511 25.41 18.27 -4.05
C SER A 511 24.53 17.64 -5.15
N TYR A 512 24.83 16.41 -5.53
CA TYR A 512 23.99 15.62 -6.42
C TYR A 512 22.61 15.35 -5.80
N ARG A 513 22.54 14.98 -4.52
CA ARG A 513 21.28 14.72 -3.81
C ARG A 513 20.38 15.93 -3.63
N ILE A 514 20.94 17.12 -3.41
CA ILE A 514 20.17 18.37 -3.47
C ILE A 514 19.48 18.50 -4.83
N SER A 515 20.24 18.27 -5.91
CA SER A 515 19.73 18.38 -7.28
C SER A 515 18.67 17.30 -7.56
N TRP A 516 18.88 16.08 -7.07
CA TRP A 516 17.90 14.98 -7.14
C TRP A 516 16.59 15.31 -6.41
N ALA A 517 16.67 15.86 -5.20
CA ALA A 517 15.50 16.28 -4.44
C ALA A 517 14.72 17.39 -5.15
N GLN A 518 15.43 18.38 -5.73
CA GLN A 518 14.84 19.46 -6.50
C GLN A 518 14.11 18.96 -7.76
N VAL A 519 14.75 18.13 -8.57
CA VAL A 519 14.13 17.61 -9.81
C VAL A 519 12.95 16.69 -9.50
N SER A 520 13.06 15.86 -8.45
CA SER A 520 11.99 14.95 -8.02
C SER A 520 10.76 15.72 -7.51
N LEU A 521 10.97 16.75 -6.69
CA LEU A 521 9.89 17.65 -6.28
C LEU A 521 9.28 18.38 -7.48
N GLY A 522 10.11 18.85 -8.42
CA GLY A 522 9.63 19.46 -9.66
C GLY A 522 8.71 18.52 -10.44
N ILE A 523 9.10 17.25 -10.60
CA ILE A 523 8.26 16.24 -11.26
C ILE A 523 6.94 16.02 -10.52
N ALA A 524 6.97 15.90 -9.19
CA ALA A 524 5.75 15.72 -8.39
C ALA A 524 4.79 16.91 -8.54
N LEU A 525 5.30 18.14 -8.48
CA LEU A 525 4.49 19.36 -8.60
C LEU A 525 3.94 19.59 -10.01
N TRP A 526 4.58 19.05 -11.04
CA TRP A 526 4.22 19.26 -12.44
C TRP A 526 2.79 18.82 -12.80
N ALA A 527 2.24 17.85 -12.05
CA ALA A 527 0.87 17.37 -12.22
C ALA A 527 -0.19 18.44 -11.91
N LYS A 528 0.15 19.50 -11.17
CA LYS A 528 -0.74 20.63 -10.85
C LYS A 528 -0.42 21.86 -11.71
N PRO A 529 -1.33 22.32 -12.59
CA PRO A 529 -1.08 23.43 -13.51
C PRO A 529 -0.56 24.71 -12.83
N GLU A 530 -1.10 25.07 -11.66
CA GLU A 530 -0.74 26.29 -10.94
C GLU A 530 0.70 26.24 -10.39
N LEU A 531 1.29 25.05 -10.27
CA LEU A 531 2.64 24.84 -9.73
C LEU A 531 3.68 24.54 -10.83
N GLN A 532 3.30 24.54 -12.11
CA GLN A 532 4.21 24.22 -13.23
C GLN A 532 5.37 25.19 -13.36
N ALA A 533 5.17 26.49 -13.08
CA ALA A 533 6.27 27.46 -13.08
C ALA A 533 7.33 27.12 -12.02
N LYS A 534 6.89 26.83 -10.79
CA LYS A 534 7.77 26.41 -9.68
C LYS A 534 8.49 25.09 -10.00
N ALA A 535 7.78 24.14 -10.60
CA ALA A 535 8.36 22.87 -11.03
C ALA A 535 9.47 23.06 -12.09
N ALA A 536 9.26 23.96 -13.07
CA ALA A 536 10.28 24.31 -14.05
C ALA A 536 11.51 24.96 -13.41
N ASP A 537 11.31 25.87 -12.44
CA ASP A 537 12.42 26.52 -11.72
C ASP A 537 13.23 25.52 -10.87
N LEU A 538 12.56 24.58 -10.21
CA LEU A 538 13.22 23.51 -9.45
C LEU A 538 14.06 22.60 -10.36
N ALA A 539 13.50 22.17 -11.49
CA ALA A 539 14.20 21.34 -12.47
C ALA A 539 15.40 22.07 -13.09
N LEU A 540 15.26 23.36 -13.39
CA LEU A 540 16.35 24.19 -13.90
C LEU A 540 17.47 24.35 -12.86
N SER A 541 17.13 24.67 -11.60
CA SER A 541 18.12 24.78 -10.53
C SER A 541 18.89 23.46 -10.30
N ALA A 542 18.20 22.32 -10.32
CA ALA A 542 18.82 21.00 -10.23
C ALA A 542 19.81 20.76 -11.39
N THR A 543 19.40 21.13 -12.60
CA THR A 543 20.17 20.92 -13.82
C THR A 543 21.40 21.84 -13.88
N ASP A 544 21.29 23.09 -13.41
CA ASP A 544 22.43 24.01 -13.32
C ASP A 544 23.47 23.53 -12.30
N ASN A 545 23.02 23.01 -11.15
CA ASN A 545 23.89 22.38 -10.17
C ASN A 545 24.59 21.15 -10.77
N LEU A 546 23.85 20.30 -11.47
CA LEU A 546 24.40 19.11 -12.10
C LEU A 546 25.34 19.43 -13.27
N ARG A 547 25.11 20.52 -14.01
CA ARG A 547 26.05 21.06 -15.00
C ARG A 547 27.38 21.38 -14.34
N ALA A 548 27.38 22.10 -13.22
CA ALA A 548 28.59 22.44 -12.48
C ALA A 548 29.32 21.19 -11.94
N LEU A 549 28.58 20.19 -11.43
CA LEU A 549 29.16 18.90 -11.01
C LEU A 549 29.78 18.13 -12.18
N SER A 550 29.14 18.13 -13.35
CA SER A 550 29.65 17.44 -14.55
C SER A 550 30.92 18.07 -15.13
N ALA A 551 31.14 19.37 -14.87
CA ALA A 551 32.38 20.06 -15.21
C ALA A 551 33.54 19.64 -14.29
N LYS A 552 33.25 19.34 -13.01
CA LYS A 552 34.23 18.82 -12.05
C LYS A 552 34.54 17.34 -12.26
N SER A 553 33.50 16.52 -12.45
CA SER A 553 33.62 15.07 -12.63
C SER A 553 32.85 14.60 -13.87
N PRO A 554 33.53 13.94 -14.84
CA PRO A 554 32.89 13.35 -16.00
C PRO A 554 31.76 12.36 -15.69
N THR A 555 31.75 11.75 -14.49
CA THR A 555 30.75 10.74 -14.08
C THR A 555 29.32 11.27 -14.10
N TYR A 556 29.12 12.57 -13.90
CA TYR A 556 27.79 13.20 -13.90
C TYR A 556 27.30 13.64 -15.29
N ARG A 557 28.13 13.57 -16.34
CA ARG A 557 27.77 14.09 -17.69
C ARG A 557 26.53 13.40 -18.27
N ARG A 558 26.42 12.08 -18.10
CA ARG A 558 25.26 11.31 -18.58
C ARG A 558 23.98 11.74 -17.87
N GLN A 559 24.04 11.88 -16.55
CA GLN A 559 22.91 12.30 -15.73
C GLN A 559 22.51 13.75 -16.02
N PHE A 560 23.51 14.63 -16.23
CA PHE A 560 23.27 16.01 -16.65
C PHE A 560 22.52 16.06 -17.98
N ALA A 561 23.00 15.35 -19.01
CA ALA A 561 22.33 15.27 -20.30
C ALA A 561 20.89 14.75 -20.15
N GLU A 562 20.67 13.76 -19.28
CA GLU A 562 19.35 13.18 -19.02
C GLU A 562 18.39 14.21 -18.40
N TRP A 563 18.77 14.88 -17.31
CA TRP A 563 17.90 15.87 -16.64
C TRP A 563 17.73 17.17 -17.42
N ALA A 564 18.74 17.55 -18.21
CA ALA A 564 18.68 18.68 -19.11
C ALA A 564 17.59 18.48 -20.18
N ILE A 565 17.51 17.30 -20.80
CA ILE A 565 16.47 17.02 -21.77
C ILE A 565 15.12 16.70 -21.12
N TRP A 566 15.09 15.86 -20.07
CA TRP A 566 13.88 15.56 -19.31
C TRP A 566 14.17 15.39 -17.81
N PRO A 567 13.51 16.16 -16.93
CA PRO A 567 12.31 16.95 -17.19
C PRO A 567 12.54 18.40 -17.64
N THR A 568 13.76 18.93 -17.59
CA THR A 568 13.97 20.39 -17.57
C THR A 568 13.61 21.10 -18.87
N ALA A 569 14.11 20.66 -20.03
CA ALA A 569 13.75 21.27 -21.31
C ALA A 569 12.25 21.15 -21.60
N ASP A 570 11.64 19.99 -21.31
CA ASP A 570 10.18 19.78 -21.43
C ASP A 570 9.40 20.79 -20.58
N PHE A 571 9.81 20.98 -19.33
CA PHE A 571 9.13 21.89 -18.41
C PHE A 571 9.27 23.35 -18.85
N LEU A 572 10.46 23.74 -19.31
CA LEU A 572 10.71 25.07 -19.87
C LEU A 572 9.85 25.32 -21.11
N ALA A 573 9.80 24.39 -22.07
CA ALA A 573 9.00 24.54 -23.29
C ALA A 573 7.50 24.67 -22.96
N ARG A 574 6.99 23.84 -22.06
CA ARG A 574 5.57 23.84 -21.66
C ARG A 574 5.16 25.04 -20.80
N THR A 575 6.12 25.71 -20.17
CA THR A 575 5.91 27.01 -19.52
C THR A 575 6.20 28.19 -20.46
N GLY A 576 6.40 27.95 -21.76
CA GLY A 576 6.59 28.96 -22.80
C GLY A 576 8.04 29.46 -22.95
N GLN A 577 8.99 28.95 -22.17
CA GLN A 577 10.41 29.31 -22.20
C GLN A 577 11.17 28.54 -23.29
N PHE A 578 10.66 28.56 -24.53
CA PHE A 578 11.19 27.77 -25.65
C PHE A 578 12.67 28.03 -25.96
N ASP A 579 13.15 29.26 -25.81
CA ASP A 579 14.55 29.59 -26.12
C ASP A 579 15.51 28.91 -25.13
N LYS A 580 15.16 28.89 -23.83
CA LYS A 580 15.92 28.15 -22.81
C LYS A 580 15.82 26.64 -23.02
N ALA A 581 14.63 26.14 -23.33
CA ALA A 581 14.41 24.72 -23.62
C ALA A 581 15.27 24.25 -24.80
N GLN A 582 15.32 25.05 -25.87
CA GLN A 582 16.13 24.76 -27.04
C GLN A 582 17.62 24.69 -26.69
N VAL A 583 18.17 25.74 -26.05
CA VAL A 583 19.59 25.79 -25.69
C VAL A 583 19.98 24.59 -24.83
N LEU A 584 19.18 24.30 -23.80
CA LEU A 584 19.46 23.21 -22.87
C LEU A 584 19.32 21.82 -23.53
N GLY A 585 18.29 21.61 -24.36
CA GLY A 585 18.11 20.36 -25.09
C GLY A 585 19.22 20.11 -26.11
N GLU A 586 19.69 21.15 -26.80
CA GLU A 586 20.83 21.04 -27.72
C GLU A 586 22.14 20.72 -27.00
N GLU A 587 22.35 21.28 -25.80
CA GLU A 587 23.46 20.93 -24.92
C GLU A 587 23.41 19.44 -24.55
N ALA A 588 22.24 18.92 -24.14
CA ALA A 588 22.05 17.50 -23.83
C ALA A 588 22.35 16.57 -25.01
N VAL A 589 21.84 16.90 -26.20
CA VAL A 589 22.13 16.15 -27.44
C VAL A 589 23.63 16.19 -27.76
N GLY A 590 24.27 17.35 -27.61
CA GLY A 590 25.72 17.52 -27.79
C GLY A 590 26.54 16.66 -26.83
N LEU A 591 26.13 16.57 -25.57
CA LEU A 591 26.77 15.73 -24.56
C LEU A 591 26.62 14.24 -24.87
N TYR A 592 25.45 13.76 -25.27
CA TYR A 592 25.29 12.37 -25.68
C TYR A 592 26.14 12.03 -26.91
N ARG A 593 26.24 12.94 -27.89
CA ARG A 593 27.16 12.77 -29.04
C ARG A 593 28.61 12.68 -28.60
N LYS A 594 29.03 13.53 -27.66
CA LYS A 594 30.39 13.49 -27.10
C LYS A 594 30.64 12.15 -26.40
N LEU A 595 29.73 11.71 -25.53
CA LEU A 595 29.83 10.41 -24.84
C LEU A 595 29.90 9.24 -25.84
N ALA A 596 29.11 9.28 -26.92
CA ALA A 596 29.13 8.25 -27.96
C ALA A 596 30.45 8.24 -28.75
N SER A 597 31.05 9.42 -28.95
CA SER A 597 32.38 9.52 -29.58
C SER A 597 33.51 9.03 -28.68
N GLU A 598 33.36 9.18 -27.36
CA GLU A 598 34.30 8.66 -26.35
C GLU A 598 34.18 7.13 -26.20
N ASN A 599 33.01 6.55 -26.52
CA ASN A 599 32.75 5.10 -26.47
C ASN A 599 32.18 4.58 -27.79
N PRO A 600 32.98 4.54 -28.89
CA PRO A 600 32.52 4.05 -30.18
C PRO A 600 32.08 2.59 -30.07
N GLY A 601 30.82 2.31 -30.41
CA GLY A 601 30.23 0.97 -30.33
C GLY A 601 29.17 0.80 -29.24
N ASP A 602 28.98 1.79 -28.36
CA ASP A 602 27.86 1.80 -27.42
C ASP A 602 26.55 2.21 -28.12
N ASP A 603 25.78 1.21 -28.54
CA ASP A 603 24.48 1.39 -29.19
C ASP A 603 23.44 2.07 -28.26
N GLU A 604 23.58 1.98 -26.93
CA GLU A 604 22.72 2.68 -25.96
C GLU A 604 22.94 4.20 -25.99
N LEU A 605 24.18 4.66 -26.20
CA LEU A 605 24.45 6.09 -26.36
C LEU A 605 23.86 6.63 -27.67
N THR A 606 23.93 5.85 -28.76
CA THR A 606 23.26 6.20 -30.03
C THR A 606 21.74 6.28 -29.86
N TYR A 607 21.17 5.34 -29.09
CA TYR A 607 19.76 5.36 -28.74
C TYR A 607 19.40 6.62 -27.93
N ARG A 608 20.22 7.03 -26.96
CA ARG A 608 20.00 8.24 -26.15
C ARG A 608 20.10 9.54 -26.94
N ILE A 609 20.99 9.62 -27.93
CA ILE A 609 21.01 10.75 -28.88
C ILE A 609 19.65 10.85 -29.58
N SER A 610 19.15 9.73 -30.09
CA SER A 610 17.87 9.65 -30.81
C SER A 610 16.71 10.05 -29.92
N TRP A 611 16.68 9.53 -28.68
CA TRP A 611 15.69 9.90 -27.67
C TRP A 611 15.70 11.39 -27.37
N ALA A 612 16.88 11.97 -27.11
CA ALA A 612 17.01 13.37 -26.78
C ALA A 612 16.57 14.29 -27.94
N GLN A 613 16.86 13.90 -29.18
CA GLN A 613 16.39 14.60 -30.38
C GLN A 613 14.87 14.54 -30.54
N ILE A 614 14.24 13.39 -30.27
CA ILE A 614 12.78 13.24 -30.33
C ILE A 614 12.09 14.07 -29.26
N VAL A 615 12.55 14.01 -28.01
CA VAL A 615 11.98 14.80 -26.91
C VAL A 615 12.11 16.29 -27.21
N LEU A 616 13.29 16.75 -27.61
CA LEU A 616 13.51 18.14 -27.98
C LEU A 616 12.62 18.56 -29.16
N GLY A 617 12.51 17.71 -30.20
CA GLY A 617 11.62 17.98 -31.33
C GLY A 617 10.17 18.17 -30.89
N ILE A 618 9.67 17.31 -30.00
CA ILE A 618 8.31 17.43 -29.43
C ILE A 618 8.16 18.74 -28.64
N ASP A 619 9.15 19.10 -27.84
CA ASP A 619 9.10 20.30 -27.01
C ASP A 619 9.09 21.59 -27.83
N LEU A 620 9.85 21.63 -28.92
CA LEU A 620 9.91 22.80 -29.80
C LEU A 620 8.73 22.88 -30.76
N TRP A 621 8.01 21.77 -31.02
CA TRP A 621 6.91 21.72 -31.99
C TRP A 621 5.78 22.71 -31.73
N ALA A 622 5.53 23.04 -30.46
CA ALA A 622 4.48 23.99 -30.06
C ALA A 622 4.78 25.44 -30.47
N LYS A 623 6.04 25.77 -30.82
CA LYS A 623 6.45 27.08 -31.32
C LYS A 623 6.57 27.03 -32.85
N PRO A 624 5.66 27.68 -33.62
CA PRO A 624 5.60 27.55 -35.08
C PRO A 624 6.93 27.83 -35.79
N GLU A 625 7.70 28.80 -35.30
CA GLU A 625 8.99 29.18 -35.90
C GLU A 625 10.07 28.10 -35.76
N LEU A 626 9.87 27.13 -34.87
CA LEU A 626 10.81 26.02 -34.60
C LEU A 626 10.35 24.69 -35.20
N GLN A 627 9.20 24.61 -35.88
CA GLN A 627 8.66 23.36 -36.42
C GLN A 627 9.57 22.69 -37.46
N ALA A 628 10.26 23.47 -38.30
CA ALA A 628 11.23 22.94 -39.25
C ALA A 628 12.39 22.24 -38.52
N LYS A 629 12.94 22.90 -37.50
CA LYS A 629 14.01 22.34 -36.66
C LYS A 629 13.56 21.11 -35.87
N ALA A 630 12.35 21.14 -35.32
CA ALA A 630 11.75 20.00 -34.64
C ALA A 630 11.63 18.79 -35.59
N THR A 631 11.25 19.02 -36.84
CA THR A 631 11.19 17.98 -37.88
C THR A 631 12.59 17.42 -38.17
N ASP A 632 13.60 18.27 -38.35
CA ASP A 632 14.97 17.84 -38.62
C ASP A 632 15.56 17.00 -37.47
N LEU A 633 15.28 17.38 -36.22
CA LEU A 633 15.67 16.60 -35.04
C LEU A 633 15.02 15.22 -35.04
N ALA A 634 13.70 15.16 -35.30
CA ALA A 634 12.95 13.91 -35.32
C ALA A 634 13.40 12.98 -36.46
N VAL A 635 13.73 13.53 -37.63
CA VAL A 635 14.28 12.75 -38.76
C VAL A 635 15.67 12.20 -38.43
N ALA A 636 16.57 13.01 -37.86
CA ALA A 636 17.90 12.56 -37.49
C ALA A 636 17.87 11.43 -36.43
N ALA A 637 16.92 11.48 -35.49
CA ALA A 637 16.71 10.40 -34.53
C ALA A 637 16.27 9.10 -35.21
N ILE A 638 15.42 9.20 -36.22
CA ILE A 638 14.98 8.06 -37.02
C ILE A 638 16.12 7.45 -37.83
N ASP A 639 17.01 8.25 -38.39
CA ASP A 639 18.17 7.73 -39.11
C ASP A 639 19.11 6.93 -38.20
N ASN A 640 19.34 7.42 -36.97
CA ASN A 640 20.07 6.67 -35.94
C ASN A 640 19.36 5.36 -35.57
N LEU A 641 18.04 5.38 -35.33
CA LEU A 641 17.27 4.20 -35.01
C LEU A 641 17.20 3.19 -36.16
N ARG A 642 17.17 3.66 -37.42
CA ARG A 642 17.24 2.79 -38.59
C ARG A 642 18.55 2.02 -38.61
N ALA A 643 19.68 2.70 -38.38
CA ALA A 643 20.99 2.07 -38.27
C ALA A 643 21.07 1.06 -37.10
N LEU A 644 20.54 1.43 -35.93
CA LEU A 644 20.47 0.55 -34.75
C LEU A 644 19.58 -0.68 -35.00
N SER A 645 18.42 -0.51 -35.65
CA SER A 645 17.49 -1.59 -35.96
C SER A 645 18.05 -2.59 -36.98
N ALA A 646 18.95 -2.13 -37.85
CA ALA A 646 19.68 -2.99 -38.79
C ALA A 646 20.73 -3.84 -38.08
N LYS A 647 21.36 -3.32 -37.01
CA LYS A 647 22.29 -4.07 -36.14
C LYS A 647 21.57 -5.04 -35.22
N SER A 648 20.50 -4.58 -34.56
CA SER A 648 19.75 -5.35 -33.57
C SER A 648 18.23 -5.23 -33.77
N PRO A 649 17.52 -6.35 -33.89
CA PRO A 649 16.05 -6.40 -33.93
C PRO A 649 15.34 -5.69 -32.76
N THR A 650 15.98 -5.56 -31.60
CA THR A 650 15.39 -5.03 -30.37
C THR A 650 14.91 -3.58 -30.51
N TYR A 651 15.54 -2.78 -31.40
CA TYR A 651 15.18 -1.38 -31.62
C TYR A 651 14.02 -1.18 -32.60
N ARG A 652 13.56 -2.22 -33.31
CA ARG A 652 12.51 -2.09 -34.35
C ARG A 652 11.20 -1.56 -33.81
N ARG A 653 10.79 -1.95 -32.60
CA ARG A 653 9.55 -1.49 -31.98
C ARG A 653 9.60 0.01 -31.72
N GLN A 654 10.71 0.48 -31.13
CA GLN A 654 10.88 1.90 -30.83
C GLN A 654 11.04 2.73 -32.11
N PHE A 655 11.75 2.18 -33.11
CA PHE A 655 11.84 2.78 -34.43
C PHE A 655 10.46 2.96 -35.05
N ALA A 656 9.64 1.90 -35.13
CA ALA A 656 8.30 1.97 -35.67
C ALA A 656 7.44 3.02 -34.92
N GLU A 657 7.55 3.07 -33.59
CA GLU A 657 6.80 4.01 -32.76
C GLU A 657 7.16 5.46 -33.05
N TRP A 658 8.45 5.82 -33.03
CA TRP A 658 8.89 7.20 -33.29
C TRP A 658 8.78 7.61 -34.75
N ALA A 659 8.89 6.65 -35.67
CA ALA A 659 8.74 6.88 -37.10
C ALA A 659 7.33 7.35 -37.43
N ILE A 660 6.31 6.68 -36.88
CA ILE A 660 4.93 7.08 -37.10
C ILE A 660 4.56 8.31 -36.26
N TRP A 661 5.00 8.39 -35.00
CA TRP A 661 4.82 9.58 -34.19
C TRP A 661 6.00 9.81 -33.22
N PRO A 662 6.67 10.97 -33.27
CA PRO A 662 6.23 12.21 -33.92
C PRO A 662 6.66 12.39 -35.39
N THR A 663 7.59 11.60 -35.93
CA THR A 663 8.35 12.03 -37.12
C THR A 663 7.52 12.14 -38.40
N ALA A 664 6.68 11.15 -38.73
CA ALA A 664 5.82 11.23 -39.91
C ALA A 664 4.78 12.37 -39.81
N ASP A 665 4.16 12.55 -38.63
CA ASP A 665 3.24 13.67 -38.36
C ASP A 665 3.94 15.03 -38.55
N PHE A 666 5.18 15.18 -38.06
CA PHE A 666 5.95 16.41 -38.23
C PHE A 666 6.29 16.69 -39.70
N LEU A 667 6.71 15.66 -40.43
CA LEU A 667 6.95 15.76 -41.87
C LEU A 667 5.69 16.18 -42.62
N ALA A 668 4.54 15.58 -42.33
CA ALA A 668 3.28 15.91 -42.99
C ALA A 668 2.84 17.36 -42.69
N ARG A 669 2.90 17.77 -41.42
CA ARG A 669 2.51 19.13 -41.00
C ARG A 669 3.45 20.22 -41.47
N THR A 670 4.70 19.89 -41.76
CA THR A 670 5.64 20.80 -42.46
C THR A 670 5.57 20.68 -43.99
N GLY A 671 4.56 19.99 -44.54
CA GLY A 671 4.31 19.87 -45.98
C GLY A 671 5.13 18.82 -46.72
N GLN A 672 6.00 18.07 -46.02
CA GLN A 672 6.83 17.01 -46.58
C GLN A 672 6.08 15.67 -46.67
N PHE A 673 4.89 15.68 -47.27
CA PHE A 673 3.98 14.54 -47.32
C PHE A 673 4.58 13.27 -47.94
N ASP A 674 5.44 13.40 -48.96
CA ASP A 674 6.03 12.24 -49.62
C ASP A 674 7.00 11.50 -48.68
N LYS A 675 7.77 12.25 -47.87
CA LYS A 675 8.62 11.67 -46.83
C LYS A 675 7.80 11.10 -45.67
N ALA A 676 6.73 11.79 -45.27
CA ALA A 676 5.82 11.32 -44.23
C ALA A 676 5.18 9.99 -44.61
N GLN A 677 4.74 9.87 -45.87
CA GLN A 677 4.16 8.64 -46.41
C GLN A 677 5.18 7.50 -46.35
N VAL A 678 6.37 7.69 -46.93
CA VAL A 678 7.42 6.65 -46.95
C VAL A 678 7.75 6.17 -45.54
N LEU A 679 7.96 7.10 -44.61
CA LEU A 679 8.31 6.77 -43.23
C LEU A 679 7.17 6.09 -42.46
N GLY A 680 5.94 6.55 -42.63
CA GLY A 680 4.78 5.92 -42.02
C GLY A 680 4.54 4.50 -42.53
N GLU A 681 4.75 4.26 -43.83
CA GLU A 681 4.67 2.92 -44.42
C GLU A 681 5.77 2.00 -43.92
N GLU A 682 6.99 2.52 -43.72
CA GLU A 682 8.09 1.81 -43.06
C GLU A 682 7.70 1.40 -41.63
N ALA A 683 7.11 2.30 -40.84
CA ALA A 683 6.62 2.01 -39.50
C ALA A 683 5.55 0.91 -39.47
N VAL A 684 4.55 0.99 -40.36
CA VAL A 684 3.52 -0.07 -40.50
C VAL A 684 4.16 -1.40 -40.89
N GLY A 685 5.13 -1.38 -41.80
CA GLY A 685 5.90 -2.57 -42.21
C GLY A 685 6.67 -3.20 -41.06
N LEU A 686 7.31 -2.40 -40.20
CA LEU A 686 8.01 -2.86 -39.01
C LEU A 686 7.05 -3.51 -38.00
N TYR A 687 5.88 -2.91 -37.74
CA TYR A 687 4.90 -3.53 -36.86
C TYR A 687 4.35 -4.84 -37.41
N ARG A 688 4.10 -4.93 -38.73
CA ARG A 688 3.72 -6.20 -39.38
C ARG A 688 4.80 -7.26 -39.23
N LYS A 689 6.06 -6.89 -39.41
CA LYS A 689 7.20 -7.80 -39.20
C LYS A 689 7.25 -8.30 -37.75
N LEU A 690 7.13 -7.40 -36.78
CA LEU A 690 7.10 -7.77 -35.36
C LEU A 690 5.93 -8.70 -35.02
N ALA A 691 4.74 -8.45 -35.59
CA ALA A 691 3.56 -9.30 -35.40
C ALA A 691 3.75 -10.70 -36.02
N SER A 692 4.44 -10.79 -37.15
CA SER A 692 4.78 -12.08 -37.77
C SER A 692 5.81 -12.88 -36.97
N GLU A 693 6.73 -12.18 -36.30
CA GLU A 693 7.75 -12.79 -35.43
C GLU A 693 7.15 -13.22 -34.07
N ASN A 694 6.05 -12.60 -33.65
CA ASN A 694 5.34 -12.93 -32.40
C ASN A 694 3.84 -13.19 -32.64
N PRO A 695 3.48 -14.31 -33.32
CA PRO A 695 2.09 -14.64 -33.58
C PRO A 695 1.33 -14.82 -32.26
N GLY A 696 0.29 -14.01 -32.04
CA GLY A 696 -0.54 -14.06 -30.83
C GLY A 696 -0.45 -12.83 -29.93
N ASP A 697 0.49 -11.91 -30.18
CA ASP A 697 0.54 -10.62 -29.50
C ASP A 697 -0.49 -9.64 -30.09
N ASP A 698 -1.63 -9.56 -29.41
CA ASP A 698 -2.75 -8.68 -29.73
C ASP A 698 -2.37 -7.18 -29.77
N GLU A 699 -1.37 -6.77 -28.97
CA GLU A 699 -0.88 -5.39 -28.93
C GLU A 699 -0.18 -4.99 -30.23
N LEU A 700 0.49 -5.91 -30.91
CA LEU A 700 1.13 -5.61 -32.20
C LEU A 700 0.10 -5.40 -33.30
N THR A 701 -1.00 -6.17 -33.29
CA THR A 701 -2.12 -5.96 -34.22
C THR A 701 -2.80 -4.62 -33.98
N TYR A 702 -2.96 -4.24 -32.71
CA TYR A 702 -3.43 -2.91 -32.32
C TYR A 702 -2.50 -1.80 -32.86
N ARG A 703 -1.18 -1.95 -32.71
CA ARG A 703 -0.19 -0.97 -33.18
C ARG A 703 -0.12 -0.81 -34.70
N ILE A 704 -0.32 -1.88 -35.46
CA ILE A 704 -0.48 -1.80 -36.93
C ILE A 704 -1.67 -0.89 -37.26
N SER A 705 -2.82 -1.13 -36.62
CA SER A 705 -4.06 -0.37 -36.83
C SER A 705 -3.87 1.10 -36.43
N TRP A 706 -3.25 1.35 -35.29
CA TRP A 706 -2.89 2.69 -34.83
C TRP A 706 -2.02 3.41 -35.85
N ALA A 707 -0.95 2.76 -36.33
CA ALA A 707 -0.03 3.39 -37.26
C ALA A 707 -0.69 3.70 -38.62
N GLN A 708 -1.58 2.84 -39.10
CA GLN A 708 -2.38 3.08 -40.29
C GLN A 708 -3.33 4.28 -40.12
N ILE A 709 -4.01 4.38 -38.97
CA ILE A 709 -4.89 5.51 -38.66
C ILE A 709 -4.08 6.81 -38.62
N VAL A 710 -2.98 6.85 -37.84
CA VAL A 710 -2.14 8.05 -37.74
C VAL A 710 -1.63 8.49 -39.10
N LEU A 711 -1.06 7.57 -39.89
CA LEU A 711 -0.59 7.87 -41.24
C LEU A 711 -1.72 8.37 -42.14
N GLY A 712 -2.90 7.75 -42.10
CA GLY A 712 -4.05 8.19 -42.87
C GLY A 712 -4.44 9.63 -42.53
N ILE A 713 -4.40 10.02 -41.25
CA ILE A 713 -4.66 11.42 -40.88
C ILE A 713 -3.56 12.36 -41.36
N ASP A 714 -2.30 11.97 -41.21
CA ASP A 714 -1.16 12.82 -41.58
C ASP A 714 -1.18 13.14 -43.08
N LEU A 715 -1.58 12.17 -43.91
CA LEU A 715 -1.68 12.35 -45.35
C LEU A 715 -2.96 13.07 -45.82
N TRP A 716 -3.97 13.20 -44.96
CA TRP A 716 -5.31 13.69 -45.34
C TRP A 716 -5.31 15.12 -45.90
N ALA A 717 -4.40 15.97 -45.42
CA ALA A 717 -4.28 17.36 -45.87
C ALA A 717 -3.78 17.51 -47.32
N LYS A 718 -3.20 16.45 -47.92
CA LYS A 718 -2.76 16.43 -49.32
C LYS A 718 -3.83 15.73 -50.18
N PRO A 719 -4.57 16.47 -51.03
CA PRO A 719 -5.71 15.92 -51.80
C PRO A 719 -5.38 14.66 -52.60
N GLU A 720 -4.18 14.60 -53.20
CA GLU A 720 -3.74 13.46 -54.02
C GLU A 720 -3.57 12.17 -53.21
N LEU A 721 -3.46 12.27 -51.88
CA LEU A 721 -3.27 11.14 -50.97
C LEU A 721 -4.54 10.75 -50.20
N GLN A 722 -5.66 11.46 -50.37
CA GLN A 722 -6.89 11.21 -49.63
C GLN A 722 -7.49 9.82 -49.86
N ALA A 723 -7.38 9.29 -51.09
CA ALA A 723 -7.82 7.92 -51.38
C ALA A 723 -7.01 6.90 -50.55
N LYS A 724 -5.69 7.05 -50.53
CA LYS A 724 -4.78 6.20 -49.74
C LYS A 724 -5.01 6.35 -48.24
N ALA A 725 -5.21 7.57 -47.75
CA ALA A 725 -5.56 7.84 -46.36
C ALA A 725 -6.86 7.12 -45.95
N THR A 726 -7.85 7.11 -46.83
CA THR A 726 -9.12 6.40 -46.63
C THR A 726 -8.91 4.89 -46.56
N ASP A 727 -8.11 4.32 -47.47
CA ASP A 727 -7.83 2.89 -47.47
C ASP A 727 -7.04 2.44 -46.24
N LEU A 728 -6.08 3.26 -45.76
CA LEU A 728 -5.37 3.01 -44.51
C LEU A 728 -6.32 2.99 -43.31
N ALA A 729 -7.24 3.96 -43.23
CA ALA A 729 -8.22 4.02 -42.15
C ALA A 729 -9.15 2.81 -42.14
N VAL A 730 -9.65 2.39 -43.32
CA VAL A 730 -10.50 1.19 -43.43
C VAL A 730 -9.74 -0.07 -43.04
N ALA A 731 -8.51 -0.26 -43.52
CA ALA A 731 -7.70 -1.42 -43.17
C ALA A 731 -7.43 -1.54 -41.67
N ALA A 732 -7.28 -0.40 -40.97
CA ALA A 732 -7.16 -0.38 -39.51
C ALA A 732 -8.44 -0.85 -38.81
N ILE A 733 -9.62 -0.46 -39.31
CA ILE A 733 -10.90 -0.94 -38.77
C ILE A 733 -11.09 -2.43 -39.01
N ASP A 734 -10.64 -2.95 -40.16
CA ASP A 734 -10.69 -4.39 -40.45
C ASP A 734 -9.81 -5.19 -39.46
N ASN A 735 -8.58 -4.72 -39.20
CA ASN A 735 -7.70 -5.31 -38.18
C ASN A 735 -8.35 -5.27 -36.78
N LEU A 736 -8.92 -4.13 -36.40
CA LEU A 736 -9.61 -3.99 -35.11
C LEU A 736 -10.90 -4.81 -35.03
N ARG A 737 -11.58 -5.10 -36.14
CA ARG A 737 -12.76 -5.97 -36.17
C ARG A 737 -12.37 -7.38 -35.74
N ALA A 738 -11.30 -7.94 -36.29
CA ALA A 738 -10.76 -9.24 -35.88
C ALA A 738 -10.30 -9.22 -34.41
N LEU A 739 -9.56 -8.17 -34.01
CA LEU A 739 -9.03 -8.04 -32.66
C LEU A 739 -10.13 -7.91 -31.59
N SER A 740 -11.13 -7.06 -31.82
CA SER A 740 -12.24 -6.83 -30.89
C SER A 740 -13.24 -7.99 -30.79
N ALA A 741 -13.25 -8.88 -31.78
CA ALA A 741 -13.98 -10.15 -31.71
C ALA A 741 -13.29 -11.14 -30.77
N LYS A 742 -11.95 -11.20 -30.80
CA LYS A 742 -11.14 -12.01 -29.88
C LYS A 742 -11.11 -11.43 -28.46
N ASN A 743 -10.94 -10.12 -28.34
CA ASN A 743 -10.82 -9.43 -27.05
C ASN A 743 -11.72 -8.18 -27.00
N PRO A 744 -12.86 -8.23 -26.28
CA PRO A 744 -13.82 -7.13 -26.20
C PRO A 744 -13.26 -5.79 -25.68
N THR A 745 -12.11 -5.77 -25.01
CA THR A 745 -11.50 -4.54 -24.49
C THR A 745 -11.14 -3.52 -25.57
N TYR A 746 -10.98 -3.96 -26.83
CA TYR A 746 -10.69 -3.08 -27.97
C TYR A 746 -11.93 -2.50 -28.66
N ARG A 747 -13.15 -2.89 -28.24
CA ARG A 747 -14.42 -2.36 -28.82
C ARG A 747 -14.55 -0.83 -28.72
N PRO A 748 -14.21 -0.17 -27.58
CA PRO A 748 -14.27 1.28 -27.50
C PRO A 748 -13.38 1.97 -28.55
N GLN A 749 -12.14 1.51 -28.71
CA GLN A 749 -11.19 2.12 -29.63
C GLN A 749 -11.59 1.90 -31.09
N ARG A 750 -12.11 0.71 -31.44
CA ARG A 750 -12.67 0.43 -32.76
C ARG A 750 -13.84 1.37 -33.06
N ALA A 751 -14.78 1.52 -32.15
CA ALA A 751 -15.93 2.42 -32.34
C ALA A 751 -15.48 3.88 -32.52
N GLU A 752 -14.48 4.32 -31.75
CA GLU A 752 -13.90 5.65 -31.86
C GLU A 752 -13.25 5.91 -33.22
N TRP A 753 -12.35 5.02 -33.68
CA TRP A 753 -11.66 5.18 -34.98
C TRP A 753 -12.57 4.96 -36.19
N THR A 754 -13.65 4.20 -36.02
CA THR A 754 -14.69 4.06 -37.05
C THR A 754 -15.41 5.40 -37.25
N MET A 755 -15.84 6.04 -36.15
CA MET A 755 -16.47 7.36 -36.20
C MET A 755 -15.55 8.44 -36.74
N TRP A 756 -14.31 8.49 -36.24
CA TRP A 756 -13.29 9.40 -36.75
C TRP A 756 -11.89 8.78 -36.64
N PRO A 757 -11.11 8.71 -37.73
CA PRO A 757 -11.34 9.42 -39.01
C PRO A 757 -12.18 8.66 -40.06
N THR A 758 -12.43 7.36 -39.89
CA THR A 758 -12.75 6.46 -41.03
C THR A 758 -14.01 6.84 -41.79
N ILE A 759 -15.15 7.01 -41.12
CA ILE A 759 -16.41 7.41 -41.76
C ILE A 759 -16.26 8.77 -42.45
N ARG A 760 -15.59 9.72 -41.79
CA ARG A 760 -15.36 11.06 -42.37
C ARG A 760 -14.57 10.97 -43.68
N PHE A 761 -13.50 10.17 -43.70
CA PHE A 761 -12.67 10.00 -44.89
C PHE A 761 -13.44 9.36 -46.05
N LEU A 762 -14.27 8.35 -45.76
CA LEU A 762 -15.13 7.73 -46.76
C LEU A 762 -16.16 8.71 -47.33
N VAL A 763 -16.77 9.55 -46.48
CA VAL A 763 -17.75 10.54 -46.94
C VAL A 763 -17.11 11.59 -47.83
N ASP A 764 -15.97 12.15 -47.40
CA ASP A 764 -15.29 13.22 -48.10
C ASP A 764 -14.67 12.75 -49.43
N THR A 765 -14.31 11.46 -49.53
CA THR A 765 -13.88 10.84 -50.80
C THR A 765 -15.03 10.29 -51.66
N GLY A 766 -16.29 10.60 -51.32
CA GLY A 766 -17.47 10.19 -52.10
C GLY A 766 -17.90 8.73 -51.93
N GLN A 767 -17.29 7.97 -51.02
CA GLN A 767 -17.52 6.55 -50.77
C GLN A 767 -18.62 6.31 -49.71
N LYS A 768 -19.71 7.07 -49.77
CA LYS A 768 -20.82 7.00 -48.79
C LYS A 768 -21.40 5.59 -48.62
N ALA A 769 -21.50 4.82 -49.71
CA ALA A 769 -22.00 3.45 -49.68
C ALA A 769 -21.17 2.52 -48.76
N ARG A 770 -19.85 2.77 -48.65
CA ARG A 770 -18.96 2.06 -47.71
C ARG A 770 -19.05 2.62 -46.28
N ALA A 771 -19.44 3.89 -46.11
CA ALA A 771 -19.55 4.54 -44.81
C ALA A 771 -20.79 4.10 -44.01
N ILE A 772 -21.93 3.88 -44.66
CA ILE A 772 -23.20 3.47 -44.02
C ILE A 772 -23.05 2.20 -43.16
N PRO A 773 -22.52 1.07 -43.67
CA PRO A 773 -22.37 -0.13 -42.84
C PRO A 773 -21.42 0.07 -41.66
N LEU A 774 -20.35 0.86 -41.82
CA LEU A 774 -19.44 1.20 -40.71
C LEU A 774 -20.11 2.09 -39.66
N ALA A 775 -20.98 3.02 -40.07
CA ALA A 775 -21.78 3.84 -39.15
C ALA A 775 -22.76 2.98 -38.34
N GLN A 776 -23.38 1.97 -38.97
CA GLN A 776 -24.20 0.99 -38.25
C GLN A 776 -23.36 0.18 -37.26
N GLU A 777 -22.20 -0.34 -37.66
CA GLU A 777 -21.30 -1.06 -36.74
C GLU A 777 -20.91 -0.20 -35.52
N ALA A 778 -20.64 1.10 -35.73
CA ALA A 778 -20.33 2.02 -34.63
C ALA A 778 -21.53 2.23 -33.68
N VAL A 779 -22.76 2.35 -34.21
CA VAL A 779 -23.98 2.41 -33.40
C VAL A 779 -24.16 1.15 -32.56
N ASP A 780 -23.93 -0.02 -33.15
CA ASP A 780 -24.06 -1.30 -32.45
C ASP A 780 -23.03 -1.43 -31.32
N LEU A 781 -21.77 -1.09 -31.61
CA LEU A 781 -20.70 -1.08 -30.61
C LEU A 781 -20.99 -0.10 -29.46
N TYR A 782 -21.38 1.14 -29.77
CA TYR A 782 -21.73 2.11 -28.73
C TYR A 782 -23.00 1.75 -27.96
N THR A 783 -23.94 1.01 -28.58
CA THR A 783 -25.13 0.50 -27.88
C THR A 783 -24.72 -0.52 -26.82
N GLN A 784 -23.84 -1.46 -27.16
CA GLN A 784 -23.30 -2.44 -26.21
C GLN A 784 -22.51 -1.76 -25.08
N LEU A 785 -21.65 -0.80 -25.41
CA LEU A 785 -20.85 -0.08 -24.43
C LEU A 785 -21.72 0.79 -23.50
N ASN A 786 -22.72 1.47 -24.05
CA ASN A 786 -23.66 2.29 -23.28
C ASN A 786 -24.53 1.47 -22.32
N ALA A 787 -24.83 0.20 -22.64
CA ALA A 787 -25.54 -0.68 -21.72
C ALA A 787 -24.72 -0.99 -20.45
N GLN A 788 -23.38 -0.91 -20.53
CA GLN A 788 -22.48 -1.16 -19.40
C GLN A 788 -22.11 0.13 -18.65
N ASP A 789 -21.87 1.22 -19.39
CA ASP A 789 -21.51 2.53 -18.84
C ASP A 789 -22.23 3.67 -19.61
N PRO A 790 -23.49 3.97 -19.22
CA PRO A 790 -24.25 5.03 -19.86
C PRO A 790 -23.62 6.42 -19.71
N ALA A 791 -22.91 6.66 -18.60
CA ALA A 791 -22.31 7.96 -18.31
C ALA A 791 -21.20 8.31 -19.30
N THR A 792 -20.36 7.33 -19.66
CA THR A 792 -19.27 7.52 -20.62
C THR A 792 -19.73 7.49 -22.08
N TYR A 793 -20.69 6.62 -22.42
CA TYR A 793 -20.99 6.30 -23.83
C TYR A 793 -22.31 6.88 -24.37
N GLY A 794 -23.19 7.45 -23.55
CA GLY A 794 -24.49 7.96 -24.00
C GLY A 794 -24.41 9.03 -25.08
N SER A 795 -23.54 10.02 -24.90
CA SER A 795 -23.30 11.08 -25.89
C SER A 795 -22.65 10.54 -27.17
N LYS A 796 -21.73 9.58 -27.05
CA LYS A 796 -21.06 8.92 -28.19
C LYS A 796 -22.06 8.11 -29.02
N LEU A 797 -22.97 7.37 -28.37
CA LEU A 797 -24.04 6.64 -29.04
C LEU A 797 -25.01 7.57 -29.78
N ALA A 798 -25.43 8.66 -29.14
CA ALA A 798 -26.30 9.65 -29.78
C ALA A 798 -25.64 10.24 -31.05
N ASN A 799 -24.35 10.56 -30.97
CA ASN A 799 -23.58 11.04 -32.11
C ASN A 799 -23.50 9.99 -33.24
N ALA A 800 -23.21 8.73 -32.91
CA ALA A 800 -23.16 7.65 -33.90
C ALA A 800 -24.51 7.45 -34.62
N LYS A 801 -25.62 7.48 -33.88
CA LYS A 801 -26.98 7.39 -34.46
C LYS A 801 -27.30 8.56 -35.38
N LYS A 802 -26.91 9.78 -34.98
CA LYS A 802 -27.07 10.98 -35.80
C LYS A 802 -26.29 10.86 -37.11
N THR A 803 -25.01 10.48 -37.04
CA THR A 803 -24.18 10.28 -38.23
C THR A 803 -24.76 9.23 -39.17
N LEU A 804 -25.24 8.09 -38.65
CA LEU A 804 -25.89 7.08 -39.48
C LEU A 804 -27.15 7.62 -40.19
N ALA A 805 -28.01 8.34 -39.48
CA ALA A 805 -29.22 8.93 -40.04
C ALA A 805 -28.90 9.95 -41.16
N GLU A 806 -27.90 10.81 -40.94
CA GLU A 806 -27.43 11.78 -41.94
C GLU A 806 -26.90 11.09 -43.21
N LEU A 807 -26.14 10.00 -43.05
CA LEU A 807 -25.62 9.22 -44.18
C LEU A 807 -26.74 8.56 -44.98
N GLN A 808 -27.78 8.04 -44.31
CA GLN A 808 -28.92 7.40 -44.96
C GLN A 808 -29.85 8.40 -45.64
N SER A 809 -30.07 9.59 -45.06
CA SER A 809 -30.96 10.62 -45.62
C SER A 809 -30.44 11.26 -46.91
N LEU A 810 -29.13 11.19 -47.17
CA LEU A 810 -28.49 11.74 -48.37
C LEU A 810 -28.42 10.73 -49.54
N THR A 811 -29.11 9.59 -49.41
CA THR A 811 -29.18 8.51 -50.41
C THR A 811 -30.54 8.42 -51.12
N VAL A 812 -31.50 9.25 -50.70
CA VAL A 812 -32.79 9.51 -51.36
C VAL A 812 -32.66 10.82 -52.13
#